data_AF-A0A5N6XQR1-F1
#
_entry.id   AF-A0A5N6XQR1-F1
#
_cell.length_a   1.000
_cell.length_b   1.000
_cell.length_c   1.000
_cell.angle_alpha   90.00
_cell.angle_beta   90.00
_cell.angle_gamma   90.00
#
_symmetry.space_group_name_H-M   'P 1'
#
loop_
_entity.id
_entity.type
_entity.pdbx_description
1 polymer ?
#
loop_
_entity_poly.entity_id
_entity_poly.type
_entity_poly.pdbx_seq_one_letter_code
_entity_poly.pdbx_strand_id
1 'polypeptide(L)'
;MARISHSRRPSSKSSSPEPSSDKENRQISARVEKRSQAQTMASSANAKRQRLSNRASNIQSGSQSQVSPSQQDRDKQFYDPDQDEKERRRVRKGLRDLTRELHDSRSEYMQPGNYGIRDTIQKANEYFQEVKQTSDATIDSRLLVSAADLSYKKTAHLVLGDASAGIDVDEFVSKCISFMRRAPEDSQTMLSSTQRRRGQASGRSQADPNDSDEDQGDAMNWDWLGRSACFRHNARPSVSGFLLGPLSVQKRTRQFTQRRARERIDPSQAVRPQELREEDLDRQETSNLTTMCTSINKLLARTQNAGQDKVERLLSQLEEEPTDEMVQKVMAQHHVADDGGVPLFHFCINPRSFGQSVENLFYVSFLVRDGTVGIQVDSRHLPTLHAAKPYAPSEAQRKGVQKHQAIFSLDFETWRDLIEVYGIEESIIPHREEEQHENTGHGCTPSIMAPQLFPKNPSEVMVIRNVTSDVITMSLPFARFGRLKFGGRGTLVKLASGAVAVFSPVSLTPEVREAISSLGGHLKYIAALDLEHHINITSWKEAYPDAEIIAPEGLYEKRQSNPEYKDTPFQHVFRKENYGQQKISEEFDSEFETEYVYGHPSRELVFLHKPSRTLIEADLLFNLPAREQYSKTGESATSGLLTKIISPLLSTNAPATWQKRFVWYILSSGDRKAFNESVRRIEKWDFNRLIPCHGDVVESGAKGVFRTVMEWHLEGRKNL
;
A
#
# COMPACT_ATOMS: atom_id res chain seq x y z
N MET A 1 69.88 68.09 1.37
CA MET A 1 69.69 69.48 1.86
C MET A 1 68.30 69.95 1.46
N ALA A 2 67.74 70.97 2.13
CA ALA A 2 66.33 71.45 2.04
C ALA A 2 65.26 70.38 2.45
N ARG A 3 64.30 70.53 3.39
CA ARG A 3 63.59 71.66 4.07
C ARG A 3 62.60 72.42 3.18
N ILE A 4 61.37 72.81 3.59
CA ILE A 4 60.59 72.79 4.88
C ILE A 4 59.06 72.64 4.51
N SER A 5 58.01 72.42 5.31
CA SER A 5 57.59 72.51 6.75
C SER A 5 56.58 71.36 7.08
N HIS A 6 56.26 70.91 8.31
CA HIS A 6 55.64 71.49 9.54
C HIS A 6 54.13 71.83 9.42
N SER A 7 53.21 71.39 10.30
CA SER A 7 53.25 70.48 11.49
C SER A 7 51.87 69.76 11.66
N ARG A 8 51.56 68.80 12.55
CA ARG A 8 52.04 68.44 13.92
C ARG A 8 51.94 66.90 14.19
N ARG A 9 52.16 66.44 15.43
CA ARG A 9 52.38 65.03 15.92
C ARG A 9 51.33 64.64 17.02
N PRO A 10 51.28 63.39 17.59
CA PRO A 10 51.57 62.03 17.09
C PRO A 10 50.63 60.89 17.65
N SER A 11 51.03 59.60 17.49
CA SER A 11 50.73 58.38 18.31
C SER A 11 49.36 57.66 18.23
N SER A 12 49.24 56.32 18.37
CA SER A 12 50.23 55.20 18.23
C SER A 12 49.58 53.79 18.28
N LYS A 13 50.35 52.75 17.86
CA LYS A 13 50.22 51.30 18.19
C LYS A 13 49.15 50.46 17.44
N SER A 14 49.14 49.16 17.73
CA SER A 14 48.85 48.04 16.83
C SER A 14 48.28 46.82 17.56
N SER A 15 47.39 46.03 16.94
CA SER A 15 47.26 44.55 17.14
C SER A 15 46.09 43.92 16.34
N SER A 16 46.25 42.66 15.93
CA SER A 16 45.16 41.68 15.64
C SER A 16 44.65 41.04 16.97
N PRO A 17 43.61 40.15 17.05
CA PRO A 17 42.94 39.35 16.01
C PRO A 17 41.38 39.28 16.14
N GLU A 18 40.79 38.14 15.75
CA GLU A 18 39.37 37.73 15.82
C GLU A 18 38.87 37.43 17.26
N PRO A 19 37.66 36.87 17.50
CA PRO A 19 36.39 36.84 16.75
C PRO A 19 35.18 37.33 17.61
N SER A 20 33.93 37.23 17.12
CA SER A 20 32.71 37.28 17.97
C SER A 20 31.53 36.54 17.33
N SER A 21 30.57 36.05 18.13
CA SER A 21 29.49 35.13 17.71
C SER A 21 28.12 35.45 18.33
N ASP A 22 27.09 34.92 17.68
CA ASP A 22 25.73 34.66 18.15
C ASP A 22 24.75 35.83 18.43
N LYS A 23 23.52 35.64 17.91
CA LYS A 23 22.17 35.77 18.51
C LYS A 23 21.84 37.00 19.40
N GLU A 24 20.58 37.47 19.51
CA GLU A 24 19.30 36.79 19.31
C GLU A 24 18.18 37.80 18.98
N ASN A 25 17.05 37.35 18.41
CA ASN A 25 15.98 38.23 17.95
C ASN A 25 14.89 38.42 19.04
N ARG A 26 14.68 39.67 19.51
CA ARG A 26 13.72 39.99 20.58
C ARG A 26 12.37 40.48 20.06
N GLN A 27 11.29 39.97 20.66
CA GLN A 27 9.95 40.58 20.60
C GLN A 27 9.87 41.83 21.49
N ILE A 28 9.04 42.80 21.10
CA ILE A 28 8.30 43.79 21.92
C ILE A 28 7.57 44.76 20.96
N SER A 29 6.38 45.32 21.19
CA SER A 29 5.10 44.85 21.79
C SER A 29 4.04 45.98 21.60
N ALA A 30 2.74 45.67 21.74
CA ALA A 30 1.65 46.61 22.11
C ALA A 30 1.27 47.80 21.15
N ARG A 31 0.08 48.44 21.20
CA ARG A 31 -1.31 48.14 21.67
C ARG A 31 -2.23 49.36 21.36
N VAL A 32 -3.57 49.24 21.52
CA VAL A 32 -4.60 50.33 21.63
C VAL A 32 -4.99 51.01 20.29
N GLU A 33 -6.14 51.70 20.16
CA GLU A 33 -7.57 51.28 20.13
C GLU A 33 -8.50 52.51 19.87
N LYS A 34 -9.56 52.32 19.06
CA LYS A 34 -10.91 52.97 19.12
C LYS A 34 -11.14 54.51 19.09
N ARG A 35 -12.09 54.89 18.21
CA ARG A 35 -13.15 55.95 18.33
C ARG A 35 -12.72 57.43 18.31
N SER A 36 -13.56 58.41 17.93
CA SER A 36 -14.96 58.42 17.40
C SER A 36 -15.29 59.66 16.55
N GLN A 37 -16.51 59.68 15.98
CA GLN A 37 -17.09 60.66 15.03
C GLN A 37 -17.11 62.14 15.49
N ALA A 38 -17.16 63.03 14.49
CA ALA A 38 -17.95 64.27 14.49
C ALA A 38 -18.49 64.53 13.05
N GLN A 39 -19.58 65.30 12.89
CA GLN A 39 -20.26 65.54 11.60
C GLN A 39 -20.28 67.02 11.20
N THR A 40 -20.25 67.28 9.89
CA THR A 40 -20.88 68.46 9.26
C THR A 40 -21.32 68.09 7.83
N MET A 41 -22.40 68.69 7.34
CA MET A 41 -23.09 68.29 6.10
C MET A 41 -23.50 69.51 5.25
N ALA A 42 -22.97 69.61 4.03
CA ALA A 42 -23.47 70.35 2.86
C ALA A 42 -22.37 70.35 1.76
N SER A 43 -22.64 70.21 0.45
CA SER A 43 -23.87 69.85 -0.26
C SER A 43 -23.56 69.37 -1.70
N SER A 44 -24.59 68.85 -2.40
CA SER A 44 -24.72 68.77 -3.87
C SER A 44 -24.10 67.60 -4.68
N ALA A 45 -25.02 66.90 -5.38
CA ALA A 45 -24.94 66.35 -6.74
C ALA A 45 -23.90 65.29 -7.18
N ASN A 46 -24.40 64.06 -7.34
CA ASN A 46 -24.27 63.18 -8.51
C ASN A 46 -23.01 63.28 -9.43
N ALA A 47 -22.17 62.24 -9.39
CA ALA A 47 -21.34 61.83 -10.53
C ALA A 47 -21.25 60.30 -10.65
N LYS A 48 -21.87 59.69 -11.68
CA LYS A 48 -21.61 58.29 -12.05
C LYS A 48 -20.23 58.18 -12.70
N ARG A 49 -19.48 57.12 -12.40
CA ARG A 49 -18.16 56.84 -13.03
C ARG A 49 -18.29 56.84 -14.56
N GLN A 50 -17.53 57.72 -15.21
CA GLN A 50 -17.36 57.77 -16.67
C GLN A 50 -16.43 56.63 -17.14
N ARG A 51 -16.54 56.22 -18.41
CA ARG A 51 -15.72 55.12 -18.97
C ARG A 51 -14.29 55.56 -19.28
N LEU A 52 -13.35 54.62 -19.13
CA LEU A 52 -11.95 54.73 -19.54
C LEU A 52 -11.82 54.59 -21.07
N SER A 53 -12.29 55.60 -21.83
CA SER A 53 -12.06 55.70 -23.29
C SER A 53 -11.07 56.80 -23.68
N ASN A 54 -10.86 57.80 -22.82
CA ASN A 54 -10.02 58.96 -23.12
C ASN A 54 -8.72 58.94 -22.32
N ARG A 55 -7.67 58.32 -22.88
CA ARG A 55 -6.28 58.58 -22.49
C ARG A 55 -5.41 58.62 -23.75
N ALA A 56 -5.16 59.82 -24.25
CA ALA A 56 -4.30 60.01 -25.42
C ALA A 56 -2.88 59.50 -25.12
N SER A 57 -2.34 58.68 -26.02
CA SER A 57 -0.99 58.14 -25.95
C SER A 57 -0.01 59.03 -26.71
N ASN A 58 0.85 59.75 -25.99
CA ASN A 58 2.04 60.34 -26.60
C ASN A 58 2.94 59.23 -27.15
N ILE A 59 3.13 59.19 -28.46
CA ILE A 59 4.21 58.44 -29.14
C ILE A 59 4.91 59.43 -30.05
N GLN A 60 6.24 59.52 -29.94
CA GLN A 60 7.03 60.46 -30.73
C GLN A 60 7.10 60.05 -32.20
N SER A 61 7.16 61.06 -33.07
CA SER A 61 7.27 60.91 -34.52
C SER A 61 8.57 60.23 -34.94
N GLY A 62 8.47 59.10 -35.63
CA GLY A 62 9.59 58.43 -36.28
C GLY A 62 9.12 57.66 -37.53
N SER A 63 9.77 57.90 -38.67
CA SER A 63 9.60 57.19 -39.96
C SER A 63 8.15 56.95 -40.44
N GLN A 64 7.70 57.77 -41.40
CA GLN A 64 6.56 57.40 -42.24
C GLN A 64 6.90 56.15 -43.07
N SER A 65 6.30 55.00 -42.72
CA SER A 65 6.16 53.88 -43.66
C SER A 65 4.77 53.98 -44.29
N GLN A 66 4.70 54.35 -45.57
CA GLN A 66 3.44 54.28 -46.31
C GLN A 66 3.06 52.81 -46.53
N VAL A 67 2.22 52.29 -45.64
CA VAL A 67 1.51 51.02 -45.83
C VAL A 67 0.74 51.13 -47.15
N SER A 68 1.00 50.21 -48.08
CA SER A 68 0.37 50.25 -49.40
C SER A 68 -1.16 50.09 -49.26
N PRO A 69 -1.99 50.67 -50.15
CA PRO A 69 -3.45 50.51 -50.08
C PRO A 69 -3.89 49.04 -50.01
N SER A 70 -3.17 48.16 -50.72
CA SER A 70 -3.33 46.70 -50.72
C SER A 70 -3.04 45.99 -49.39
N GLN A 71 -2.52 46.68 -48.38
CA GLN A 71 -2.39 46.20 -47.00
C GLN A 71 -3.49 46.77 -46.08
N GLN A 72 -3.92 48.03 -46.27
CA GLN A 72 -5.02 48.60 -45.48
C GLN A 72 -6.34 47.84 -45.68
N ASP A 73 -6.64 47.41 -46.91
CA ASP A 73 -7.81 46.55 -47.17
C ASP A 73 -7.65 45.12 -46.62
N ARG A 74 -6.41 44.64 -46.41
CA ARG A 74 -6.14 43.32 -45.81
C ARG A 74 -6.33 43.31 -44.30
N ASP A 75 -5.97 44.38 -43.59
CA ASP A 75 -6.21 44.44 -42.15
C ASP A 75 -7.72 44.46 -41.85
N LYS A 76 -8.50 45.22 -42.65
CA LYS A 76 -9.98 45.23 -42.60
C LYS A 76 -10.63 43.88 -42.92
N GLN A 77 -9.94 42.96 -43.60
CA GLN A 77 -10.44 41.61 -43.82
C GLN A 77 -10.64 40.85 -42.50
N PHE A 78 -9.84 41.15 -41.46
CA PHE A 78 -9.84 40.44 -40.18
C PHE A 78 -10.27 41.32 -38.99
N TYR A 79 -10.05 42.64 -39.04
CA TYR A 79 -10.46 43.56 -37.97
C TYR A 79 -10.87 44.93 -38.53
N ASP A 80 -12.11 45.34 -38.26
CA ASP A 80 -12.64 46.66 -38.61
C ASP A 80 -13.36 47.28 -37.39
N PRO A 81 -12.78 48.31 -36.75
CA PRO A 81 -13.40 49.00 -35.63
C PRO A 81 -14.66 49.81 -36.04
N ASP A 82 -14.79 50.15 -37.32
CA ASP A 82 -15.81 51.04 -37.88
C ASP A 82 -16.86 50.30 -38.73
N GLN A 83 -16.91 48.95 -38.65
CA GLN A 83 -17.91 48.09 -39.28
C GLN A 83 -19.34 48.59 -39.06
N ASP A 84 -20.17 48.58 -40.12
CA ASP A 84 -21.56 49.06 -40.08
C ASP A 84 -22.36 48.42 -38.94
N GLU A 85 -23.09 49.27 -38.20
CA GLU A 85 -23.84 48.83 -37.04
C GLU A 85 -24.96 47.84 -37.38
N LYS A 86 -25.59 47.89 -38.55
CA LYS A 86 -26.69 46.98 -38.92
C LYS A 86 -26.16 45.61 -39.29
N GLU A 87 -25.09 45.56 -40.09
CA GLU A 87 -24.35 44.33 -40.41
C GLU A 87 -23.89 43.66 -39.10
N ARG A 88 -23.18 44.41 -38.25
CA ARG A 88 -22.72 43.93 -36.95
C ARG A 88 -23.88 43.46 -36.06
N ARG A 89 -25.00 44.19 -35.99
CA ARG A 89 -26.20 43.77 -35.24
C ARG A 89 -26.80 42.47 -35.81
N ARG A 90 -26.76 42.24 -37.13
CA ARG A 90 -27.19 40.99 -37.79
C ARG A 90 -26.32 39.81 -37.36
N VAL A 91 -24.99 39.93 -37.46
CA VAL A 91 -24.03 38.88 -37.04
C VAL A 91 -24.21 38.50 -35.57
N ARG A 92 -24.25 39.52 -34.69
CA ARG A 92 -24.45 39.32 -33.25
C ARG A 92 -25.80 38.72 -32.90
N LYS A 93 -26.84 38.97 -33.69
CA LYS A 93 -28.15 38.30 -33.54
C LYS A 93 -28.02 36.84 -33.96
N GLY A 94 -27.49 36.56 -35.15
CA GLY A 94 -27.29 35.20 -35.68
C GLY A 94 -26.55 34.28 -34.70
N LEU A 95 -25.37 34.68 -34.23
CA LEU A 95 -24.58 33.90 -33.26
C LEU A 95 -25.33 33.65 -31.93
N ARG A 96 -26.16 34.60 -31.48
CA ARG A 96 -26.98 34.43 -30.26
C ARG A 96 -28.20 33.54 -30.48
N ASP A 97 -28.83 33.63 -31.66
CA ASP A 97 -29.93 32.76 -32.04
C ASP A 97 -29.44 31.32 -32.20
N LEU A 98 -28.28 31.09 -32.82
CA LEU A 98 -27.59 29.78 -32.85
C LEU A 98 -27.22 29.28 -31.45
N THR A 99 -26.76 30.16 -30.56
CA THR A 99 -26.47 29.78 -29.16
C THR A 99 -27.74 29.33 -28.45
N ARG A 100 -28.88 29.99 -28.69
CA ARG A 100 -30.17 29.57 -28.14
C ARG A 100 -30.64 28.24 -28.75
N GLU A 101 -30.63 28.12 -30.07
CA GLU A 101 -30.99 26.89 -30.82
C GLU A 101 -30.19 25.67 -30.30
N LEU A 102 -28.87 25.82 -30.09
CA LEU A 102 -28.00 24.78 -29.54
C LEU A 102 -28.30 24.39 -28.09
N HIS A 103 -28.81 25.32 -27.28
CA HIS A 103 -29.18 25.06 -25.88
C HIS A 103 -30.60 24.49 -25.75
N ASP A 104 -31.56 25.02 -26.51
CA ASP A 104 -32.96 24.61 -26.48
C ASP A 104 -33.13 23.21 -27.09
N SER A 105 -32.48 22.92 -28.23
CA SER A 105 -32.52 21.62 -28.91
C SER A 105 -31.52 20.58 -28.38
N ARG A 106 -30.85 20.85 -27.25
CA ARG A 106 -29.73 20.03 -26.71
C ARG A 106 -30.04 18.53 -26.65
N SER A 107 -31.22 18.15 -26.16
CA SER A 107 -31.63 16.75 -25.98
C SER A 107 -31.92 16.01 -27.29
N GLU A 108 -32.35 16.74 -28.33
CA GLU A 108 -32.56 16.21 -29.68
C GLU A 108 -31.22 16.06 -30.41
N TYR A 109 -30.35 17.07 -30.29
CA TYR A 109 -29.03 17.10 -30.91
C TYR A 109 -28.09 16.02 -30.35
N MET A 110 -28.35 15.48 -29.16
CA MET A 110 -27.65 14.31 -28.62
C MET A 110 -28.00 13.00 -29.33
N GLN A 111 -29.18 12.88 -29.95
CA GLN A 111 -29.68 11.60 -30.47
C GLN A 111 -28.84 11.01 -31.63
N PRO A 112 -28.72 9.68 -31.75
CA PRO A 112 -28.11 9.05 -32.92
C PRO A 112 -28.74 9.54 -34.23
N GLY A 113 -27.92 9.75 -35.26
CA GLY A 113 -28.37 10.23 -36.58
C GLY A 113 -28.73 11.72 -36.66
N ASN A 114 -28.92 12.44 -35.53
CA ASN A 114 -29.15 13.89 -35.57
C ASN A 114 -27.85 14.66 -35.86
N TYR A 115 -27.88 15.60 -36.80
CA TYR A 115 -26.71 16.38 -37.24
C TYR A 115 -26.65 17.83 -36.71
N GLY A 116 -27.63 18.27 -35.90
CA GLY A 116 -27.81 19.66 -35.51
C GLY A 116 -26.56 20.37 -34.99
N ILE A 117 -25.71 19.70 -34.20
CA ILE A 117 -24.45 20.28 -33.70
C ILE A 117 -23.48 20.66 -34.84
N ARG A 118 -23.33 19.78 -35.85
CA ARG A 118 -22.51 20.03 -37.04
C ARG A 118 -23.08 21.21 -37.83
N ASP A 119 -24.40 21.23 -37.98
CA ASP A 119 -25.09 22.23 -38.79
C ASP A 119 -25.10 23.60 -38.10
N THR A 120 -25.14 23.66 -36.76
CA THR A 120 -24.87 24.86 -35.96
C THR A 120 -23.44 25.37 -36.16
N ILE A 121 -22.42 24.49 -36.15
CA ILE A 121 -21.02 24.88 -36.40
C ILE A 121 -20.85 25.39 -37.84
N GLN A 122 -21.52 24.80 -38.83
CA GLN A 122 -21.50 25.28 -40.21
C GLN A 122 -22.11 26.68 -40.34
N LYS A 123 -23.31 26.91 -39.78
CA LYS A 123 -23.93 28.25 -39.72
C LYS A 123 -23.07 29.26 -38.95
N ALA A 124 -22.33 28.83 -37.91
CA ALA A 124 -21.40 29.69 -37.18
C ALA A 124 -20.21 30.12 -38.05
N ASN A 125 -19.62 29.19 -38.82
CA ASN A 125 -18.54 29.48 -39.77
C ASN A 125 -18.97 30.44 -40.90
N GLU A 126 -20.26 30.46 -41.27
CA GLU A 126 -20.82 31.45 -42.20
C GLU A 126 -20.83 32.85 -41.55
N TYR A 127 -21.37 32.99 -40.34
CA TYR A 127 -21.35 34.27 -39.60
C TYR A 127 -19.94 34.75 -39.22
N PHE A 128 -19.00 33.84 -38.97
CA PHE A 128 -17.62 34.17 -38.58
C PHE A 128 -16.89 35.02 -39.62
N GLN A 129 -17.21 34.84 -40.92
CA GLN A 129 -16.62 35.65 -42.01
C GLN A 129 -16.92 37.15 -41.87
N GLU A 130 -18.04 37.50 -41.23
CA GLU A 130 -18.48 38.87 -40.96
C GLU A 130 -18.09 39.36 -39.54
N VAL A 131 -17.41 38.55 -38.72
CA VAL A 131 -16.94 38.98 -37.39
C VAL A 131 -15.66 39.81 -37.53
N LYS A 132 -15.80 41.14 -37.52
CA LYS A 132 -14.66 42.08 -37.61
C LYS A 132 -14.22 42.71 -36.29
N GLN A 133 -14.81 42.31 -35.14
CA GLN A 133 -14.47 42.89 -33.84
C GLN A 133 -14.28 41.84 -32.73
N THR A 134 -13.23 42.02 -31.93
CA THR A 134 -12.83 41.15 -30.81
C THR A 134 -13.98 40.86 -29.84
N SER A 135 -14.78 41.88 -29.49
CA SER A 135 -15.92 41.72 -28.58
C SER A 135 -16.98 40.73 -29.08
N ASP A 136 -17.08 40.52 -30.40
CA ASP A 136 -18.09 39.67 -31.01
C ASP A 136 -17.53 38.29 -31.39
N ALA A 137 -16.22 38.22 -31.66
CA ALA A 137 -15.47 36.95 -31.61
C ALA A 137 -15.60 36.25 -30.23
N THR A 138 -15.81 36.96 -29.11
CA THR A 138 -16.10 36.31 -27.82
C THR A 138 -17.48 35.63 -27.74
N ILE A 139 -18.43 36.01 -28.60
CA ILE A 139 -19.75 35.36 -28.70
C ILE A 139 -19.60 34.06 -29.48
N ASP A 140 -18.92 34.12 -30.63
CA ASP A 140 -18.57 32.97 -31.46
C ASP A 140 -17.72 31.93 -30.70
N SER A 141 -16.63 32.36 -30.06
CA SER A 141 -15.78 31.48 -29.25
C SER A 141 -16.56 30.75 -28.14
N ARG A 142 -17.61 31.37 -27.59
CA ARG A 142 -18.48 30.74 -26.59
C ARG A 142 -19.41 29.71 -27.23
N LEU A 143 -19.98 30.01 -28.40
CA LEU A 143 -20.78 29.07 -29.18
C LEU A 143 -19.96 27.82 -29.53
N LEU A 144 -18.72 28.00 -29.99
CA LEU A 144 -17.79 26.91 -30.31
C LEU A 144 -17.45 26.05 -29.06
N VAL A 145 -17.21 26.66 -27.90
CA VAL A 145 -16.98 25.92 -26.65
C VAL A 145 -18.22 25.12 -26.22
N SER A 146 -19.42 25.69 -26.29
CA SER A 146 -20.66 24.96 -26.00
C SER A 146 -20.92 23.82 -26.99
N ALA A 147 -20.61 24.02 -28.28
CA ALA A 147 -20.74 22.99 -29.31
C ALA A 147 -19.70 21.86 -29.13
N ALA A 148 -18.49 22.18 -28.68
CA ALA A 148 -17.46 21.21 -28.34
C ALA A 148 -17.82 20.36 -27.10
N ASP A 149 -18.35 20.96 -26.03
CA ASP A 149 -18.90 20.23 -24.86
C ASP A 149 -19.98 19.24 -25.28
N LEU A 150 -20.92 19.69 -26.11
CA LEU A 150 -22.02 18.84 -26.58
C LEU A 150 -21.54 17.74 -27.53
N SER A 151 -20.56 18.04 -28.40
CA SER A 151 -19.94 17.05 -29.29
C SER A 151 -19.18 15.98 -28.52
N TYR A 152 -18.43 16.36 -27.47
CA TYR A 152 -17.75 15.41 -26.58
C TYR A 152 -18.75 14.51 -25.87
N LYS A 153 -19.80 15.08 -25.27
CA LYS A 153 -20.86 14.32 -24.58
C LYS A 153 -21.61 13.38 -25.52
N LYS A 154 -21.94 13.82 -26.74
CA LYS A 154 -22.54 12.97 -27.78
C LYS A 154 -21.60 11.84 -28.20
N THR A 155 -20.31 12.12 -28.38
CA THR A 155 -19.33 11.09 -28.75
C THR A 155 -19.17 10.05 -27.65
N ALA A 156 -19.11 10.47 -26.37
CA ALA A 156 -19.07 9.56 -25.24
C ALA A 156 -20.31 8.66 -25.16
N HIS A 157 -21.50 9.23 -25.36
CA HIS A 157 -22.77 8.48 -25.38
C HIS A 157 -22.86 7.49 -26.55
N LEU A 158 -22.43 7.87 -27.75
CA LEU A 158 -22.41 6.99 -28.93
C LEU A 158 -21.36 5.86 -28.83
N VAL A 159 -20.25 6.07 -28.14
CA VAL A 159 -19.16 5.08 -27.99
C VAL A 159 -19.38 4.13 -26.80
N LEU A 160 -20.05 4.58 -25.73
CA LEU A 160 -20.27 3.82 -24.50
C LEU A 160 -21.73 3.36 -24.31
N GLY A 161 -22.63 3.81 -25.18
CA GLY A 161 -24.09 3.66 -25.01
C GLY A 161 -24.64 4.50 -23.87
N ASP A 162 -25.87 4.18 -23.46
CA ASP A 162 -26.60 4.84 -22.36
C ASP A 162 -25.94 4.68 -20.97
N ALA A 163 -24.84 3.93 -20.89
CA ALA A 163 -24.04 3.70 -19.69
C ALA A 163 -22.87 4.70 -19.52
N SER A 164 -22.95 5.90 -20.11
CA SER A 164 -21.90 6.92 -20.04
C SER A 164 -21.82 7.57 -18.64
N ALA A 165 -21.25 6.84 -17.68
CA ALA A 165 -21.10 7.24 -16.28
C ALA A 165 -20.06 8.36 -16.07
N GLY A 166 -20.41 9.58 -16.46
CA GLY A 166 -20.03 10.74 -15.66
C GLY A 166 -20.88 10.76 -14.40
N ILE A 167 -20.28 11.00 -13.23
CA ILE A 167 -21.04 11.14 -11.99
C ILE A 167 -21.75 12.50 -12.03
N ASP A 168 -23.08 12.49 -12.14
CA ASP A 168 -23.89 13.67 -11.82
C ASP A 168 -23.71 13.97 -10.34
N VAL A 169 -23.11 15.13 -10.04
CA VAL A 169 -22.68 15.46 -8.67
C VAL A 169 -23.88 15.72 -7.77
N ASP A 170 -24.93 16.35 -8.30
CA ASP A 170 -26.12 16.71 -7.52
C ASP A 170 -26.99 15.48 -7.27
N GLU A 171 -27.12 14.59 -8.26
CA GLU A 171 -27.79 13.29 -8.08
C GLU A 171 -27.00 12.37 -7.12
N PHE A 172 -25.66 12.34 -7.23
CA PHE A 172 -24.79 11.56 -6.35
C PHE A 172 -24.83 12.05 -4.91
N VAL A 173 -24.71 13.36 -4.68
CA VAL A 173 -24.84 13.97 -3.35
C VAL A 173 -26.24 13.71 -2.78
N SER A 174 -27.30 13.85 -3.58
CA SER A 174 -28.67 13.53 -3.17
C SER A 174 -28.85 12.05 -2.78
N LYS A 175 -28.24 11.12 -3.53
CA LYS A 175 -28.22 9.68 -3.21
C LYS A 175 -27.44 9.40 -1.93
N CYS A 176 -26.27 10.03 -1.72
CA CYS A 176 -25.51 9.95 -0.47
C CYS A 176 -26.29 10.50 0.73
N ILE A 177 -27.02 11.61 0.55
CA ILE A 177 -27.90 12.17 1.59
C ILE A 177 -29.02 11.19 1.94
N SER A 178 -29.72 10.66 0.94
CA SER A 178 -30.77 9.66 1.14
C SER A 178 -30.26 8.38 1.83
N PHE A 179 -29.05 7.92 1.46
CA PHE A 179 -28.40 6.76 2.07
C PHE A 179 -28.06 7.00 3.55
N MET A 180 -27.44 8.14 3.88
CA MET A 180 -27.08 8.50 5.25
C MET A 180 -28.30 8.71 6.16
N ARG A 181 -29.41 9.24 5.63
CA ARG A 181 -30.69 9.38 6.36
C ARG A 181 -31.46 8.05 6.54
N ARG A 182 -31.01 6.95 5.93
CA ARG A 182 -31.60 5.59 6.03
C ARG A 182 -30.77 4.61 6.87
N ALA A 183 -29.84 5.09 7.70
CA ALA A 183 -29.02 4.24 8.56
C ALA A 183 -29.88 3.49 9.61
N PRO A 184 -29.67 2.17 9.86
CA PRO A 184 -30.40 1.42 10.90
C PRO A 184 -30.20 2.00 12.31
N GLU A 185 -31.20 1.88 13.18
CA GLU A 185 -31.19 2.50 14.52
C GLU A 185 -30.01 2.07 15.40
N ASP A 186 -29.56 0.81 15.31
CA ASP A 186 -28.37 0.32 16.01
C ASP A 186 -27.12 1.15 15.70
N SER A 187 -27.04 1.75 14.50
CA SER A 187 -25.94 2.63 14.08
C SER A 187 -25.86 3.92 14.92
N GLN A 188 -26.96 4.34 15.56
CA GLN A 188 -26.98 5.51 16.44
C GLN A 188 -26.12 5.28 17.71
N THR A 189 -25.89 4.03 18.10
CA THR A 189 -24.98 3.67 19.21
C THR A 189 -23.53 4.04 18.93
N MET A 190 -23.13 4.26 17.66
CA MET A 190 -21.76 4.61 17.27
C MET A 190 -21.56 6.11 16.97
N LEU A 191 -22.62 6.92 17.09
CA LEU A 191 -22.51 8.38 16.97
C LEU A 191 -21.74 8.99 18.15
N SER A 192 -20.97 10.05 17.87
CA SER A 192 -20.26 10.81 18.90
C SER A 192 -21.23 11.49 19.88
N SER A 193 -20.76 11.81 21.08
CA SER A 193 -21.60 12.35 22.17
C SER A 193 -22.26 13.70 21.85
N THR A 194 -21.68 14.49 20.93
CA THR A 194 -22.30 15.70 20.36
C THR A 194 -23.37 15.41 19.31
N GLN A 195 -23.22 14.34 18.52
CA GLN A 195 -24.22 13.95 17.50
C GLN A 195 -25.45 13.27 18.14
N ARG A 196 -25.26 12.35 19.10
CA ARG A 196 -26.38 11.68 19.80
C ARG A 196 -27.38 12.67 20.39
N ARG A 197 -26.88 13.77 20.99
CA ARG A 197 -27.72 14.83 21.58
C ARG A 197 -28.50 15.67 20.57
N ARG A 198 -28.11 15.71 19.29
CA ARG A 198 -28.89 16.38 18.24
C ARG A 198 -30.01 15.48 17.71
N GLY A 199 -29.76 14.17 17.60
CA GLY A 199 -30.77 13.18 17.20
C GLY A 199 -31.92 13.00 18.20
N GLN A 200 -31.65 13.06 19.51
CA GLN A 200 -32.69 12.90 20.55
C GLN A 200 -33.67 14.09 20.69
N ALA A 201 -33.50 15.18 19.94
CA ALA A 201 -34.31 16.39 20.08
C ALA A 201 -35.71 16.30 19.44
N SER A 202 -35.96 15.35 18.53
CA SER A 202 -37.27 15.17 17.86
C SER A 202 -38.38 14.61 18.76
N GLY A 203 -38.05 14.28 20.02
CA GLY A 203 -38.85 13.41 20.88
C GLY A 203 -39.87 14.05 21.83
N ARG A 204 -40.26 15.34 21.71
CA ARG A 204 -41.46 15.90 22.39
C ARG A 204 -41.86 17.34 21.99
N SER A 205 -43.01 17.44 21.31
CA SER A 205 -44.09 18.42 21.54
C SER A 205 -43.76 19.88 21.89
N GLN A 206 -43.50 20.72 20.88
CA GLN A 206 -44.35 21.87 20.51
C GLN A 206 -43.77 22.54 19.25
N ALA A 207 -44.62 22.88 18.28
CA ALA A 207 -44.21 23.61 17.08
C ALA A 207 -44.53 25.10 17.25
N ASP A 208 -43.52 25.96 17.13
CA ASP A 208 -43.70 27.41 16.98
C ASP A 208 -43.91 27.72 15.49
N PRO A 209 -45.01 28.36 15.07
CA PRO A 209 -45.27 28.64 13.65
C PRO A 209 -44.31 29.62 12.97
N ASN A 210 -43.43 30.30 13.73
CA ASN A 210 -42.52 31.33 13.22
C ASN A 210 -41.04 30.89 13.11
N ASP A 211 -40.67 29.68 13.52
CA ASP A 211 -39.29 29.21 13.39
C ASP A 211 -39.04 28.73 11.95
N SER A 212 -38.19 29.45 11.22
CA SER A 212 -37.89 29.16 9.81
C SER A 212 -37.01 27.90 9.68
N ASP A 213 -37.36 27.00 8.76
CA ASP A 213 -36.73 25.68 8.52
C ASP A 213 -35.21 25.65 8.20
N GLU A 214 -34.50 26.78 8.31
CA GLU A 214 -33.07 26.90 8.00
C GLU A 214 -32.11 26.27 9.04
N ASP A 215 -32.55 26.02 10.29
CA ASP A 215 -31.70 25.40 11.35
C ASP A 215 -32.13 23.97 11.74
N GLN A 216 -32.85 23.25 10.87
CA GLN A 216 -32.94 21.78 10.91
C GLN A 216 -31.58 21.16 10.53
N GLY A 217 -30.59 21.32 11.40
CA GLY A 217 -29.18 21.02 11.13
C GLY A 217 -28.91 19.55 10.79
N ASP A 218 -28.80 19.28 9.49
CA ASP A 218 -28.78 17.95 8.85
C ASP A 218 -27.75 17.00 9.47
N ALA A 219 -28.22 16.08 10.32
CA ALA A 219 -27.41 15.20 11.15
C ALA A 219 -26.90 13.97 10.39
N MET A 220 -26.21 14.22 9.27
CA MET A 220 -25.78 13.21 8.30
C MET A 220 -24.89 12.12 8.92
N ASN A 221 -25.29 10.86 8.77
CA ASN A 221 -24.54 9.70 9.27
C ASN A 221 -23.35 9.35 8.36
N TRP A 222 -22.32 10.19 8.40
CA TRP A 222 -21.08 10.03 7.64
C TRP A 222 -20.31 8.75 7.96
N ASP A 223 -20.50 8.14 9.15
CA ASP A 223 -19.85 6.87 9.49
C ASP A 223 -20.50 5.70 8.74
N TRP A 224 -21.83 5.67 8.63
CA TRP A 224 -22.56 4.68 7.85
C TRP A 224 -22.20 4.72 6.35
N LEU A 225 -22.13 5.93 5.77
CA LEU A 225 -21.64 6.12 4.40
C LEU A 225 -20.16 5.76 4.28
N GLY A 226 -19.34 6.15 5.25
CA GLY A 226 -17.91 5.87 5.31
C GLY A 226 -17.62 4.36 5.32
N ARG A 227 -18.30 3.58 6.15
CA ARG A 227 -18.16 2.10 6.16
C ARG A 227 -18.55 1.49 4.81
N SER A 228 -19.63 1.99 4.21
CA SER A 228 -20.16 1.49 2.94
C SER A 228 -19.28 1.81 1.73
N ALA A 229 -18.63 2.98 1.71
CA ALA A 229 -17.79 3.44 0.61
C ALA A 229 -16.29 3.12 0.77
N CYS A 230 -15.74 3.29 1.99
CA CYS A 230 -14.29 3.34 2.22
C CYS A 230 -13.61 1.98 2.47
N PHE A 231 -14.34 0.87 2.55
CA PHE A 231 -13.75 -0.46 2.73
C PHE A 231 -13.84 -1.37 1.51
N ARG A 232 -14.76 -1.13 0.56
CA ARG A 232 -14.94 -2.01 -0.61
C ARG A 232 -13.97 -1.72 -1.77
N HIS A 233 -13.42 -0.51 -1.82
CA HIS A 233 -12.60 -0.03 -2.96
C HIS A 233 -11.35 0.78 -2.56
N ASN A 234 -10.96 0.77 -1.28
CA ASN A 234 -9.83 1.56 -0.79
C ASN A 234 -8.51 0.78 -0.91
N ALA A 235 -7.60 1.27 -1.75
CA ALA A 235 -6.27 0.68 -1.96
C ALA A 235 -5.17 1.29 -1.08
N ARG A 236 -5.51 2.12 -0.07
CA ARG A 236 -4.52 2.55 0.93
C ARG A 236 -4.05 1.32 1.73
N PRO A 237 -2.74 1.17 1.97
CA PRO A 237 -2.26 0.25 2.99
C PRO A 237 -2.94 0.54 4.33
N SER A 238 -3.14 -0.50 5.14
CA SER A 238 -3.36 -0.31 6.58
C SER A 238 -2.20 0.51 7.14
N VAL A 239 -2.50 1.68 7.71
CA VAL A 239 -1.47 2.48 8.40
C VAL A 239 -0.98 1.65 9.58
N SER A 240 0.33 1.50 9.74
CA SER A 240 0.90 0.85 10.92
C SER A 240 0.50 1.64 12.18
N GLY A 241 0.14 0.94 13.25
CA GLY A 241 -0.07 1.58 14.56
C GLY A 241 1.23 2.18 15.12
N PHE A 242 2.36 1.54 14.81
CA PHE A 242 3.70 2.07 15.05
C PHE A 242 4.13 3.13 14.03
N LEU A 243 5.07 3.99 14.44
CA LEU A 243 5.64 5.12 13.66
C LEU A 243 4.65 6.22 13.24
N LEU A 244 3.45 6.27 13.81
CA LEU A 244 2.53 7.41 13.64
C LEU A 244 3.13 8.75 14.12
N GLY A 245 4.06 8.73 15.08
CA GLY A 245 4.72 9.95 15.59
C GLY A 245 3.71 10.99 16.08
N PRO A 246 3.75 12.26 15.63
CA PRO A 246 2.75 13.26 16.01
C PRO A 246 1.34 13.03 15.42
N LEU A 247 1.11 11.91 14.71
CA LEU A 247 -0.22 11.45 14.28
C LEU A 247 -0.84 10.41 15.21
N SER A 248 -0.14 9.94 16.27
CA SER A 248 -0.73 9.09 17.33
C SER A 248 -1.63 9.89 18.30
N VAL A 249 -2.29 10.93 17.78
CA VAL A 249 -3.18 11.81 18.53
C VAL A 249 -4.43 11.03 18.90
N GLN A 250 -4.45 10.46 20.12
CA GLN A 250 -5.69 10.14 20.81
C GLN A 250 -6.57 11.40 20.76
N LYS A 251 -7.61 11.38 19.91
CA LYS A 251 -8.47 12.54 19.65
C LYS A 251 -8.99 13.06 20.98
N ARG A 252 -8.62 14.30 21.34
CA ARG A 252 -8.99 14.90 22.64
C ARG A 252 -10.50 14.81 22.84
N THR A 253 -10.94 13.85 23.66
CA THR A 253 -12.31 13.81 24.19
C THR A 253 -12.49 15.05 25.03
N ARG A 254 -13.08 16.08 24.41
CA ARG A 254 -13.20 17.42 24.99
C ARG A 254 -13.94 17.31 26.30
N GLN A 255 -13.23 17.36 27.42
CA GLN A 255 -13.87 17.34 28.74
C GLN A 255 -14.91 18.46 28.76
N PHE A 256 -16.14 18.10 29.14
CA PHE A 256 -17.20 19.08 29.23
C PHE A 256 -16.78 20.12 30.26
N THR A 257 -16.56 21.36 29.81
CA THR A 257 -16.55 22.52 30.69
C THR A 257 -17.95 22.60 31.30
N GLN A 258 -18.14 21.94 32.44
CA GLN A 258 -19.39 21.94 33.16
C GLN A 258 -19.67 23.39 33.52
N ARG A 259 -20.69 23.99 32.88
CA ARG A 259 -21.14 25.33 33.24
C ARG A 259 -21.64 25.27 34.68
N ARG A 260 -20.77 25.60 35.63
CA ARG A 260 -21.21 26.12 36.92
C ARG A 260 -22.19 27.27 36.62
N ALA A 261 -23.22 27.39 37.46
CA ALA A 261 -24.19 28.46 37.33
C ALA A 261 -23.43 29.80 37.25
N ARG A 262 -23.90 30.70 36.38
CA ARG A 262 -23.23 31.95 36.04
C ARG A 262 -23.17 32.86 37.27
N GLU A 263 -22.11 32.73 38.07
CA GLU A 263 -21.88 33.59 39.23
C GLU A 263 -21.92 35.05 38.78
N ARG A 264 -22.74 35.85 39.48
CA ARG A 264 -22.79 37.29 39.26
C ARG A 264 -21.52 37.88 39.83
N ILE A 265 -20.54 38.10 38.96
CA ILE A 265 -19.37 38.94 39.26
C ILE A 265 -19.91 40.31 39.67
N ASP A 266 -19.68 40.68 40.93
CA ASP A 266 -20.01 42.00 41.45
C ASP A 266 -19.04 43.02 40.82
N PRO A 267 -19.52 44.07 40.14
CA PRO A 267 -18.66 45.03 39.45
C PRO A 267 -17.78 45.88 40.40
N SER A 268 -17.96 45.78 41.72
CA SER A 268 -17.09 46.43 42.71
C SER A 268 -15.71 45.77 42.88
N GLN A 269 -15.55 44.49 42.52
CA GLN A 269 -14.28 43.75 42.69
C GLN A 269 -13.50 43.58 41.37
N ALA A 270 -13.14 44.70 40.75
CA ALA A 270 -12.17 44.72 39.66
C ALA A 270 -10.72 44.88 40.18
N VAL A 271 -9.76 44.37 39.40
CA VAL A 271 -8.30 44.60 39.51
C VAL A 271 -7.58 43.92 40.70
N ARG A 272 -7.23 42.64 40.51
CA ARG A 272 -5.83 42.18 40.61
C ARG A 272 -5.53 41.21 39.46
N PRO A 273 -4.33 41.25 38.84
CA PRO A 273 -3.88 40.15 37.97
C PRO A 273 -3.71 38.89 38.81
N GLN A 274 -4.15 37.75 38.28
CA GLN A 274 -3.93 36.45 38.92
C GLN A 274 -2.62 35.86 38.42
N GLU A 275 -1.75 35.45 39.34
CA GLU A 275 -0.44 34.89 39.03
C GLU A 275 -0.62 33.43 38.58
N LEU A 276 -0.32 33.15 37.30
CA LEU A 276 -0.42 31.83 36.70
C LEU A 276 0.58 30.87 37.35
N ARG A 277 0.09 29.69 37.75
CA ARG A 277 0.95 28.64 38.30
C ARG A 277 1.36 27.68 37.20
N GLU A 278 2.39 26.86 37.44
CA GLU A 278 2.74 25.77 36.52
C GLU A 278 1.60 24.76 36.32
N GLU A 279 0.64 24.75 37.26
CA GLU A 279 -0.63 24.00 37.21
C GLU A 279 -1.54 24.43 36.04
N ASP A 280 -1.50 25.71 35.66
CA ASP A 280 -2.38 26.33 34.64
C ASP A 280 -1.81 26.20 33.20
N LEU A 281 -0.60 25.67 33.04
CA LEU A 281 0.05 25.52 31.74
C LEU A 281 -0.39 24.23 31.04
N ASP A 282 -1.25 24.41 30.04
CA ASP A 282 -1.90 23.36 29.24
C ASP A 282 -0.86 22.43 28.58
N ARG A 283 -0.63 21.24 29.18
CA ARG A 283 0.39 20.26 28.75
C ARG A 283 -0.03 19.52 27.48
N GLN A 284 0.10 20.20 26.35
CA GLN A 284 -0.30 19.66 25.03
C GLN A 284 0.85 18.92 24.33
N GLU A 285 0.60 17.67 23.94
CA GLU A 285 1.32 16.83 22.96
C GLU A 285 2.81 16.49 23.19
N THR A 286 3.59 17.33 23.86
CA THR A 286 4.99 17.03 24.22
C THR A 286 5.13 15.95 25.30
N SER A 287 4.06 15.69 26.07
CA SER A 287 4.05 14.77 27.21
C SER A 287 4.50 13.36 26.85
N ASN A 288 3.98 12.78 25.77
CA ASN A 288 4.09 11.33 25.54
C ASN A 288 5.51 10.94 25.13
N LEU A 289 6.11 11.68 24.19
CA LEU A 289 7.51 11.47 23.78
C LEU A 289 8.48 11.68 24.94
N THR A 290 8.34 12.80 25.68
CA THR A 290 9.23 13.10 26.81
C THR A 290 9.10 12.08 27.95
N THR A 291 7.89 11.60 28.25
CA THR A 291 7.67 10.53 29.24
C THR A 291 8.25 9.19 28.79
N MET A 292 8.13 8.83 27.51
CA MET A 292 8.73 7.59 26.97
C MET A 292 10.26 7.65 27.03
N CYS A 293 10.89 8.71 26.53
CA CYS A 293 12.34 8.90 26.62
C CYS A 293 12.82 8.90 28.07
N THR A 294 12.12 9.59 28.99
CA THR A 294 12.44 9.60 30.42
C THR A 294 12.36 8.20 31.04
N SER A 295 11.37 7.40 30.64
CA SER A 295 11.19 6.03 31.13
C SER A 295 12.27 5.08 30.60
N ILE A 296 12.63 5.19 29.31
CA ILE A 296 13.69 4.41 28.67
C ILE A 296 15.07 4.75 29.26
N ASN A 297 15.36 6.02 29.55
CA ASN A 297 16.59 6.42 30.23
C ASN A 297 16.67 5.86 31.67
N LYS A 298 15.58 5.99 32.44
CA LYS A 298 15.48 5.38 33.79
C LYS A 298 15.63 3.86 33.75
N LEU A 299 15.17 3.20 32.69
CA LEU A 299 15.33 1.77 32.47
C LEU A 299 16.79 1.42 32.16
N LEU A 300 17.45 2.12 31.23
CA LEU A 300 18.87 1.92 30.92
C LEU A 300 19.74 2.03 32.18
N ALA A 301 19.60 3.12 32.94
CA ALA A 301 20.36 3.35 34.17
C ALA A 301 20.08 2.29 35.26
N ARG A 302 18.86 1.73 35.31
CA ARG A 302 18.54 0.62 36.20
C ARG A 302 19.19 -0.68 35.74
N THR A 303 19.13 -1.01 34.46
CA THR A 303 19.74 -2.22 33.91
C THR A 303 21.26 -2.18 34.04
N GLN A 304 21.89 -1.05 33.70
CA GLN A 304 23.34 -0.87 33.82
C GLN A 304 23.79 -1.09 35.28
N ASN A 305 23.22 -0.34 36.23
CA ASN A 305 23.60 -0.46 37.65
C ASN A 305 23.27 -1.85 38.22
N ALA A 306 22.06 -2.39 37.98
CA ALA A 306 21.65 -3.67 38.54
C ALA A 306 22.32 -4.89 37.86
N GLY A 307 22.87 -4.71 36.66
CA GLY A 307 23.76 -5.68 36.02
C GLY A 307 25.15 -5.65 36.65
N GLN A 308 25.77 -4.47 36.72
CA GLN A 308 27.07 -4.26 37.37
C GLN A 308 27.08 -4.78 38.82
N ASP A 309 26.10 -4.38 39.65
CA ASP A 309 25.87 -4.86 41.03
C ASP A 309 25.88 -6.39 41.15
N LYS A 310 25.35 -7.11 40.16
CA LYS A 310 25.27 -8.58 40.17
C LYS A 310 26.57 -9.22 39.70
N VAL A 311 27.16 -8.69 38.63
CA VAL A 311 28.46 -9.14 38.11
C VAL A 311 29.52 -9.00 39.20
N GLU A 312 29.63 -7.82 39.84
CA GLU A 312 30.58 -7.58 40.92
C GLU A 312 30.37 -8.56 42.09
N ARG A 313 29.13 -8.76 42.55
CA ARG A 313 28.82 -9.71 43.64
C ARG A 313 29.12 -11.16 43.30
N LEU A 314 28.86 -11.60 42.07
CA LEU A 314 29.12 -12.98 41.65
C LEU A 314 30.63 -13.22 41.50
N LEU A 315 31.36 -12.28 40.88
CA LEU A 315 32.82 -12.40 40.74
C LEU A 315 33.53 -12.29 42.09
N SER A 316 33.04 -11.46 43.02
CA SER A 316 33.56 -11.36 44.39
C SER A 316 33.25 -12.56 45.30
N GLN A 317 32.51 -13.56 44.81
CA GLN A 317 32.15 -14.79 45.53
C GLN A 317 32.92 -16.01 45.03
N LEU A 318 33.82 -15.85 44.06
CA LEU A 318 34.69 -16.91 43.56
C LEU A 318 35.97 -17.00 44.41
N GLU A 319 36.36 -18.21 44.80
CA GLU A 319 37.56 -18.47 45.62
C GLU A 319 38.86 -18.46 44.80
N GLU A 320 38.76 -18.55 43.47
CA GLU A 320 39.86 -18.50 42.49
C GLU A 320 39.65 -17.31 41.53
N GLU A 321 40.74 -16.76 40.96
CA GLU A 321 40.64 -15.68 39.97
C GLU A 321 39.90 -16.17 38.70
N PRO A 322 38.77 -15.55 38.31
CA PRO A 322 37.97 -16.01 37.18
C PRO A 322 38.67 -15.76 35.85
N THR A 323 38.58 -16.72 34.93
CA THR A 323 39.05 -16.54 33.55
C THR A 323 38.19 -15.53 32.79
N ASP A 324 38.80 -14.80 31.84
CA ASP A 324 38.12 -13.77 31.05
C ASP A 324 36.84 -14.29 30.36
N GLU A 325 36.85 -15.54 29.87
CA GLU A 325 35.66 -16.19 29.29
C GLU A 325 34.51 -16.34 30.29
N MET A 326 34.81 -16.65 31.55
CA MET A 326 33.81 -16.74 32.62
C MET A 326 33.26 -15.35 32.97
N VAL A 327 34.14 -14.34 33.06
CA VAL A 327 33.76 -12.94 33.30
C VAL A 327 32.81 -12.44 32.21
N GLN A 328 33.19 -12.61 30.93
CA GLN A 328 32.35 -12.22 29.78
C GLN A 328 31.00 -12.95 29.78
N LYS A 329 30.97 -14.24 30.15
CA LYS A 329 29.73 -15.03 30.21
C LYS A 329 28.78 -14.53 31.32
N VAL A 330 29.30 -14.22 32.50
CA VAL A 330 28.51 -13.66 33.61
C VAL A 330 28.02 -12.24 33.29
N MET A 331 28.84 -11.41 32.65
CA MET A 331 28.44 -10.09 32.14
C MET A 331 27.30 -10.18 31.11
N ALA A 332 27.44 -11.05 30.11
CA ALA A 332 26.41 -11.27 29.09
C ALA A 332 25.08 -11.75 29.70
N GLN A 333 25.13 -12.70 30.65
CA GLN A 333 23.95 -13.20 31.39
C GLN A 333 23.23 -12.09 32.20
N HIS A 334 23.90 -10.96 32.45
CA HIS A 334 23.36 -9.82 33.18
C HIS A 334 23.19 -8.54 32.33
N HIS A 335 23.22 -8.68 31.00
CA HIS A 335 23.01 -7.61 30.02
C HIS A 335 24.01 -6.45 30.12
N VAL A 336 25.25 -6.77 30.52
CA VAL A 336 26.38 -5.82 30.63
C VAL A 336 27.51 -6.28 29.71
N ALA A 337 28.26 -5.33 29.14
CA ALA A 337 29.48 -5.56 28.38
C ALA A 337 30.74 -5.25 29.22
N ASP A 338 31.92 -5.59 28.71
CA ASP A 338 33.20 -5.39 29.41
C ASP A 338 33.54 -3.91 29.73
N ASP A 339 33.06 -2.98 28.90
CA ASP A 339 33.12 -1.54 29.17
C ASP A 339 32.16 -1.06 30.28
N GLY A 340 31.32 -1.95 30.82
CA GLY A 340 30.28 -1.67 31.80
C GLY A 340 28.98 -1.11 31.22
N GLY A 341 28.86 -0.99 29.89
CA GLY A 341 27.65 -0.54 29.20
C GLY A 341 26.62 -1.66 28.98
N VAL A 342 25.43 -1.29 28.49
CA VAL A 342 24.37 -2.24 28.11
C VAL A 342 24.40 -2.44 26.58
N PRO A 343 24.48 -3.68 26.06
CA PRO A 343 24.54 -3.91 24.60
C PRO A 343 23.34 -3.31 23.84
N LEU A 344 23.62 -2.50 22.81
CA LEU A 344 22.61 -1.73 22.06
C LEU A 344 21.49 -2.63 21.49
N PHE A 345 21.85 -3.77 20.90
CA PHE A 345 20.89 -4.61 20.20
C PHE A 345 19.91 -5.29 21.16
N HIS A 346 20.38 -5.91 22.26
CA HIS A 346 19.49 -6.43 23.31
C HIS A 346 18.63 -5.32 23.96
N PHE A 347 19.13 -4.07 24.03
CA PHE A 347 18.37 -2.97 24.59
C PHE A 347 17.23 -2.49 23.67
N CYS A 348 17.47 -2.43 22.36
CA CYS A 348 16.56 -1.79 21.41
C CYS A 348 15.75 -2.76 20.52
N ILE A 349 16.34 -3.87 20.07
CA ILE A 349 15.71 -4.78 19.12
C ILE A 349 14.65 -5.61 19.83
N ASN A 350 13.42 -5.52 19.37
CA ASN A 350 12.26 -6.26 19.87
C ASN A 350 11.93 -7.40 18.90
N PRO A 351 12.20 -8.67 19.26
CA PRO A 351 12.01 -9.81 18.35
C PRO A 351 10.55 -10.08 18.01
N ARG A 352 9.60 -9.50 18.78
CA ARG A 352 8.17 -9.60 18.52
C ARG A 352 7.62 -8.48 17.62
N SER A 353 8.39 -7.41 17.36
CA SER A 353 7.95 -6.32 16.46
C SER A 353 9.11 -5.50 15.89
N PHE A 354 9.29 -5.59 14.57
CA PHE A 354 10.14 -4.68 13.79
C PHE A 354 9.78 -3.21 14.03
N GLY A 355 8.49 -2.88 14.03
CA GLY A 355 7.99 -1.52 14.25
C GLY A 355 8.43 -0.93 15.59
N GLN A 356 8.25 -1.70 16.67
CA GLN A 356 8.70 -1.29 18.00
C GLN A 356 10.23 -1.24 18.12
N SER A 357 10.97 -2.06 17.36
CA SER A 357 12.44 -1.99 17.28
C SER A 357 12.92 -0.66 16.69
N VAL A 358 12.29 -0.19 15.61
CA VAL A 358 12.59 1.12 15.01
C VAL A 358 12.21 2.26 15.96
N GLU A 359 11.07 2.18 16.65
CA GLU A 359 10.68 3.16 17.67
C GLU A 359 11.64 3.20 18.86
N ASN A 360 12.11 2.04 19.34
CA ASN A 360 13.07 1.93 20.43
C ASN A 360 14.40 2.62 20.07
N LEU A 361 14.93 2.35 18.87
CA LEU A 361 16.11 3.05 18.33
C LEU A 361 15.86 4.56 18.17
N PHE A 362 14.66 4.97 17.74
CA PHE A 362 14.28 6.37 17.61
C PHE A 362 14.24 7.10 18.96
N TYR A 363 13.68 6.50 20.01
CA TYR A 363 13.73 7.05 21.37
C TYR A 363 15.16 7.17 21.90
N VAL A 364 16.00 6.14 21.72
CA VAL A 364 17.42 6.17 22.11
C VAL A 364 18.18 7.25 21.33
N SER A 365 17.87 7.48 20.05
CA SER A 365 18.49 8.55 19.26
C SER A 365 18.27 9.94 19.85
N PHE A 366 17.11 10.21 20.46
CA PHE A 366 16.87 11.46 21.19
C PHE A 366 17.70 11.52 22.47
N LEU A 367 17.76 10.44 23.25
CA LEU A 367 18.54 10.39 24.50
C LEU A 367 20.04 10.64 24.26
N VAL A 368 20.57 10.15 23.14
CA VAL A 368 21.95 10.39 22.68
C VAL A 368 22.13 11.83 22.17
N ARG A 369 21.22 12.32 21.32
CA ARG A 369 21.23 13.72 20.83
C ARG A 369 21.21 14.73 21.99
N ASP A 370 20.47 14.41 23.05
CA ASP A 370 20.27 15.27 24.23
C ASP A 370 21.35 15.05 25.30
N GLY A 371 22.37 14.22 25.04
CA GLY A 371 23.54 14.01 25.90
C GLY A 371 23.27 13.24 27.19
N THR A 372 22.13 12.56 27.28
CA THR A 372 21.69 11.79 28.46
C THR A 372 22.03 10.31 28.37
N VAL A 373 22.44 9.84 27.18
CA VAL A 373 22.97 8.50 26.94
C VAL A 373 24.19 8.62 26.03
N GLY A 374 25.28 7.94 26.37
CA GLY A 374 26.43 7.77 25.50
C GLY A 374 26.33 6.47 24.71
N ILE A 375 26.88 6.45 23.50
CA ILE A 375 27.22 5.21 22.78
C ILE A 375 28.72 5.01 22.90
N GLN A 376 29.14 3.82 23.32
CA GLN A 376 30.54 3.37 23.28
C GLN A 376 30.64 2.06 22.49
N VAL A 377 31.80 1.43 22.53
CA VAL A 377 32.14 0.22 21.77
C VAL A 377 32.95 -0.69 22.70
N ASP A 378 32.48 -1.94 22.88
CA ASP A 378 33.13 -2.92 23.76
C ASP A 378 34.40 -3.55 23.15
N SER A 379 35.08 -4.42 23.89
CA SER A 379 36.30 -5.10 23.42
C SER A 379 36.09 -5.96 22.15
N ARG A 380 34.84 -6.34 21.86
CA ARG A 380 34.41 -7.14 20.71
C ARG A 380 33.96 -6.28 19.52
N HIS A 381 34.15 -4.97 19.62
CA HIS A 381 33.72 -3.95 18.66
C HIS A 381 32.19 -3.81 18.49
N LEU A 382 31.41 -4.17 19.52
CA LEU A 382 29.95 -4.06 19.54
C LEU A 382 29.48 -2.76 20.21
N PRO A 383 28.41 -2.11 19.72
CA PRO A 383 27.93 -0.86 20.28
C PRO A 383 27.22 -1.05 21.63
N THR A 384 27.59 -0.24 22.61
CA THR A 384 27.08 -0.26 23.99
C THR A 384 26.42 1.07 24.36
N LEU A 385 25.44 1.03 25.26
CA LEU A 385 24.73 2.18 25.81
C LEU A 385 25.14 2.45 27.25
N HIS A 386 25.45 3.72 27.53
CA HIS A 386 25.87 4.20 28.84
C HIS A 386 24.96 5.32 29.34
N ALA A 387 24.48 5.25 30.58
CA ALA A 387 23.75 6.33 31.21
C ALA A 387 24.67 7.54 31.44
N ALA A 388 24.35 8.69 30.84
CA ALA A 388 25.18 9.89 30.86
C ALA A 388 24.47 11.09 31.50
N LYS A 389 25.27 12.08 31.92
CA LYS A 389 24.76 13.40 32.35
C LYS A 389 25.11 14.43 31.28
N PRO A 390 24.13 15.17 30.72
CA PRO A 390 24.41 16.16 29.69
C PRO A 390 25.21 17.32 30.26
N TYR A 391 26.26 17.73 29.53
CA TYR A 391 27.04 18.90 29.90
C TYR A 391 26.24 20.19 29.69
N ALA A 392 26.41 21.15 30.61
CA ALA A 392 25.90 22.51 30.41
C ALA A 392 26.54 23.12 29.14
N PRO A 393 25.84 23.98 28.37
CA PRO A 393 26.37 24.49 27.09
C PRO A 393 27.76 25.16 27.20
N SER A 394 28.00 25.90 28.29
CA SER A 394 29.28 26.54 28.60
C SER A 394 30.39 25.55 29.00
N GLU A 395 30.03 24.39 29.54
CA GLU A 395 30.97 23.31 29.87
C GLU A 395 31.31 22.48 28.62
N ALA A 396 30.30 22.15 27.80
CA ALA A 396 30.48 21.47 26.52
C ALA A 396 31.42 22.25 25.59
N GLN A 397 31.27 23.58 25.53
CA GLN A 397 32.15 24.46 24.75
C GLN A 397 33.58 24.49 25.32
N ARG A 398 33.75 24.54 26.66
CA ARG A 398 35.08 24.45 27.30
C ARG A 398 35.77 23.10 27.11
N LYS A 399 35.00 22.01 27.03
CA LYS A 399 35.49 20.65 26.77
C LYS A 399 35.65 20.32 25.28
N GLY A 400 35.33 21.26 24.37
CA GLY A 400 35.44 21.05 22.93
C GLY A 400 34.55 19.94 22.37
N VAL A 401 33.40 19.66 23.00
CA VAL A 401 32.55 18.51 22.67
C VAL A 401 31.96 18.65 21.27
N GLN A 402 32.46 17.84 20.33
CA GLN A 402 31.99 17.82 18.95
C GLN A 402 30.77 16.91 18.77
N LYS A 403 29.79 17.36 17.99
CA LYS A 403 28.61 16.56 17.62
C LYS A 403 28.97 15.61 16.48
N HIS A 404 29.05 14.33 16.79
CA HIS A 404 29.22 13.26 15.81
C HIS A 404 27.84 12.75 15.37
N GLN A 405 27.72 12.34 14.10
CA GLN A 405 26.50 11.75 13.56
C GLN A 405 26.82 10.35 13.03
N ALA A 406 26.14 9.34 13.57
CA ALA A 406 26.06 8.01 12.98
C ALA A 406 24.80 7.91 12.12
N ILE A 407 24.87 7.12 11.04
CA ILE A 407 23.72 6.72 10.23
C ILE A 407 23.60 5.21 10.35
N PHE A 408 22.44 4.73 10.77
CA PHE A 408 22.15 3.31 10.96
C PHE A 408 20.98 2.91 10.06
N SER A 409 21.21 1.97 9.16
CA SER A 409 20.18 1.37 8.31
C SER A 409 19.67 0.09 8.93
N LEU A 410 18.35 -0.03 9.07
CA LEU A 410 17.69 -1.25 9.53
C LEU A 410 16.50 -1.55 8.62
N ASP A 411 16.59 -2.63 7.86
CA ASP A 411 15.48 -3.25 7.15
C ASP A 411 15.04 -4.55 7.85
N PHE A 412 14.03 -5.21 7.29
CA PHE A 412 13.42 -6.39 7.90
C PHE A 412 14.32 -7.64 7.85
N GLU A 413 15.26 -7.70 6.90
CA GLU A 413 16.23 -8.79 6.78
C GLU A 413 17.32 -8.60 7.84
N THR A 414 17.96 -7.42 7.85
CA THR A 414 18.92 -7.00 8.88
C THR A 414 18.35 -7.15 10.30
N TRP A 415 17.07 -6.83 10.52
CA TRP A 415 16.41 -7.00 11.83
C TRP A 415 16.30 -8.47 12.26
N ARG A 416 16.01 -9.40 11.33
CA ARG A 416 16.01 -10.84 11.62
C ARG A 416 17.42 -11.34 11.90
N ASP A 417 18.39 -10.93 11.10
CA ASP A 417 19.79 -11.32 11.27
C ASP A 417 20.33 -10.85 12.63
N LEU A 418 19.96 -9.64 13.09
CA LEU A 418 20.30 -9.15 14.43
C LEU A 418 19.65 -9.96 15.56
N ILE A 419 18.47 -10.57 15.34
CA ILE A 419 17.83 -11.44 16.33
C ILE A 419 18.55 -12.79 16.40
N GLU A 420 18.88 -13.37 15.23
CA GLU A 420 19.52 -14.68 15.13
C GLU A 420 20.98 -14.66 15.60
N VAL A 421 21.79 -13.70 15.11
CA VAL A 421 23.23 -13.58 15.42
C VAL A 421 23.50 -13.24 16.88
N TYR A 422 22.62 -12.46 17.53
CA TYR A 422 22.78 -12.06 18.93
C TYR A 422 21.84 -12.83 19.89
N GLY A 423 21.08 -13.83 19.42
CA GLY A 423 20.21 -14.65 20.27
C GLY A 423 19.15 -13.85 21.05
N ILE A 424 18.50 -12.88 20.41
CA ILE A 424 17.61 -11.93 21.10
C ILE A 424 16.23 -12.55 21.31
N GLU A 425 16.03 -13.26 22.42
CA GLU A 425 14.72 -13.83 22.80
C GLU A 425 13.71 -12.79 23.30
N GLU A 426 14.17 -11.80 24.06
CA GLU A 426 13.39 -10.63 24.52
C GLU A 426 14.22 -9.33 24.46
N SER A 427 13.54 -8.19 24.49
CA SER A 427 14.15 -6.85 24.50
C SER A 427 14.10 -6.26 25.90
N ILE A 428 15.18 -5.57 26.30
CA ILE A 428 15.23 -4.91 27.62
C ILE A 428 14.19 -3.78 27.70
N ILE A 429 13.93 -3.05 26.61
CA ILE A 429 12.75 -2.17 26.49
C ILE A 429 11.51 -3.06 26.29
N PRO A 430 10.54 -3.06 27.22
CA PRO A 430 9.40 -3.96 27.14
C PRO A 430 8.58 -3.79 25.86
N HIS A 431 8.07 -4.91 25.35
CA HIS A 431 7.09 -4.91 24.27
C HIS A 431 5.82 -4.18 24.73
N ARG A 432 5.37 -3.22 23.92
CA ARG A 432 4.16 -2.43 24.15
C ARG A 432 2.97 -3.17 23.55
N GLU A 433 1.89 -3.30 24.31
CA GLU A 433 0.63 -3.77 23.74
C GLU A 433 0.14 -2.76 22.69
N GLU A 434 -0.10 -3.23 21.47
CA GLU A 434 -0.59 -2.38 20.39
C GLU A 434 -2.10 -2.15 20.59
N GLU A 435 -2.54 -0.88 20.64
CA GLU A 435 -3.96 -0.54 20.83
C GLU A 435 -4.80 -1.28 19.78
N GLN A 436 -5.69 -2.18 20.24
CA GLN A 436 -6.67 -2.82 19.36
C GLN A 436 -7.66 -1.76 18.89
N HIS A 437 -7.36 -1.12 17.76
CA HIS A 437 -8.37 -0.54 16.91
C HIS A 437 -9.42 -1.62 16.64
N GLU A 438 -10.66 -1.38 17.07
CA GLU A 438 -11.80 -2.27 16.84
C GLU A 438 -12.16 -2.31 15.33
N ASN A 439 -11.33 -3.03 14.58
CA ASN A 439 -11.71 -3.59 13.30
C ASN A 439 -12.94 -4.45 13.56
N THR A 440 -14.10 -3.98 13.11
CA THR A 440 -15.38 -4.70 13.20
C THR A 440 -15.48 -5.85 12.17
N GLY A 441 -14.33 -6.36 11.72
CA GLY A 441 -14.15 -7.66 11.08
C GLY A 441 -13.44 -8.60 12.06
N HIS A 442 -14.04 -9.77 12.33
CA HIS A 442 -13.62 -10.63 13.44
C HIS A 442 -12.18 -11.16 13.33
N GLY A 443 -11.41 -10.98 14.41
CA GLY A 443 -10.42 -11.94 14.90
C GLY A 443 -9.12 -12.10 14.12
N CYS A 444 -8.02 -11.63 14.72
CA CYS A 444 -6.74 -12.35 14.77
C CYS A 444 -5.91 -11.81 15.95
N THR A 445 -5.51 -12.67 16.87
CA THR A 445 -4.41 -12.40 17.81
C THR A 445 -3.07 -12.49 17.08
N PRO A 446 -2.01 -11.78 17.54
CA PRO A 446 -0.70 -11.82 16.91
C PRO A 446 0.06 -13.10 17.27
N SER A 447 -0.25 -14.20 16.58
CA SER A 447 0.75 -15.25 16.33
C SER A 447 1.51 -14.92 15.05
N ILE A 448 2.79 -15.32 14.98
CA ILE A 448 3.67 -15.03 13.83
C ILE A 448 3.20 -15.88 12.64
N MET A 449 2.33 -15.31 11.80
CA MET A 449 1.84 -15.99 10.61
C MET A 449 2.75 -15.75 9.41
N ALA A 450 3.26 -16.85 8.86
CA ALA A 450 3.73 -16.92 7.47
C ALA A 450 2.65 -16.36 6.52
N PRO A 451 3.03 -15.80 5.34
CA PRO A 451 2.07 -15.25 4.39
C PRO A 451 1.00 -16.30 4.06
N GLN A 452 -0.27 -15.92 4.21
CA GLN A 452 -1.41 -16.84 4.12
C GLN A 452 -1.58 -17.39 2.68
N LEU A 453 -0.90 -18.52 2.41
CA LEU A 453 -0.81 -19.15 1.09
C LEU A 453 -2.17 -19.65 0.56
N PHE A 454 -3.04 -20.11 1.47
CA PHE A 454 -4.37 -20.64 1.18
C PHE A 454 -5.46 -19.79 1.85
N PRO A 455 -6.67 -19.72 1.28
CA PRO A 455 -7.79 -18.91 1.79
C PRO A 455 -8.22 -19.31 3.21
N LYS A 456 -8.68 -18.34 4.01
CA LYS A 456 -9.14 -18.55 5.40
C LYS A 456 -10.25 -19.60 5.53
N ASN A 457 -11.18 -19.65 4.58
CA ASN A 457 -12.15 -20.73 4.44
C ASN A 457 -11.99 -21.38 3.06
N PRO A 458 -11.29 -22.52 2.94
CA PRO A 458 -11.11 -23.20 1.65
C PRO A 458 -12.42 -23.77 1.09
N SER A 459 -13.37 -24.23 1.91
CA SER A 459 -14.64 -24.81 1.44
C SER A 459 -15.48 -23.84 0.62
N GLU A 460 -15.58 -22.58 1.05
CA GLU A 460 -16.33 -21.53 0.32
C GLU A 460 -15.82 -21.32 -1.11
N VAL A 461 -14.51 -21.38 -1.32
CA VAL A 461 -13.85 -21.00 -2.59
C VAL A 461 -13.30 -22.18 -3.39
N MET A 462 -13.33 -23.41 -2.87
CA MET A 462 -12.86 -24.58 -3.60
C MET A 462 -13.80 -24.97 -4.75
N VAL A 463 -13.23 -25.17 -5.93
CA VAL A 463 -13.90 -25.75 -7.08
C VAL A 463 -13.50 -27.21 -7.19
N ILE A 464 -14.40 -28.10 -6.77
CA ILE A 464 -14.28 -29.54 -7.03
C ILE A 464 -15.00 -29.83 -8.36
N ARG A 465 -14.32 -30.50 -9.30
CA ARG A 465 -14.87 -30.82 -10.62
C ARG A 465 -14.48 -32.22 -11.07
N ASN A 466 -15.47 -33.02 -11.46
CA ASN A 466 -15.25 -34.29 -12.15
C ASN A 466 -14.79 -33.99 -13.58
N VAL A 467 -13.56 -34.38 -13.90
CA VAL A 467 -12.94 -34.26 -15.23
C VAL A 467 -13.24 -35.49 -16.08
N THR A 468 -13.30 -36.66 -15.43
CA THR A 468 -13.90 -37.89 -15.94
C THR A 468 -14.71 -38.57 -14.82
N SER A 469 -15.20 -39.79 -15.05
CA SER A 469 -15.76 -40.68 -14.02
C SER A 469 -14.78 -41.04 -12.89
N ASP A 470 -13.47 -40.89 -13.14
CA ASP A 470 -12.40 -41.48 -12.33
C ASP A 470 -11.29 -40.46 -12.01
N VAL A 471 -11.43 -39.21 -12.48
CA VAL A 471 -10.49 -38.10 -12.26
C VAL A 471 -11.26 -36.87 -11.78
N ILE A 472 -10.92 -36.36 -10.61
CA ILE A 472 -11.55 -35.17 -9.99
C ILE A 472 -10.47 -34.13 -9.68
N THR A 473 -10.66 -32.88 -10.10
CA THR A 473 -9.78 -31.77 -9.69
C THR A 473 -10.35 -31.01 -8.49
N MET A 474 -9.46 -30.56 -7.62
CA MET A 474 -9.74 -29.79 -6.40
C MET A 474 -8.97 -28.48 -6.48
N SER A 475 -9.62 -27.42 -6.96
CA SER A 475 -8.98 -26.16 -7.31
C SER A 475 -9.27 -25.05 -6.29
N LEU A 476 -8.22 -24.37 -5.85
CA LEU A 476 -8.25 -23.28 -4.86
C LEU A 476 -7.54 -22.02 -5.40
N PRO A 477 -7.90 -20.83 -4.90
CA PRO A 477 -7.11 -19.63 -5.13
C PRO A 477 -5.79 -19.71 -4.35
N PHE A 478 -4.69 -19.36 -5.01
CA PHE A 478 -3.35 -19.31 -4.42
C PHE A 478 -2.53 -18.22 -5.13
N ALA A 479 -1.92 -17.34 -4.34
CA ALA A 479 -1.18 -16.18 -4.84
C ALA A 479 0.27 -16.20 -4.33
N ARG A 480 1.22 -16.52 -5.21
CA ARG A 480 2.66 -16.47 -4.87
C ARG A 480 3.01 -15.00 -4.58
N PHE A 481 3.73 -14.77 -3.47
CA PHE A 481 3.97 -13.43 -2.87
C PHE A 481 2.70 -12.61 -2.56
N GLY A 482 1.53 -13.26 -2.38
CA GLY A 482 0.25 -12.59 -2.14
C GLY A 482 -0.25 -11.71 -3.29
N ARG A 483 0.38 -11.76 -4.47
CA ARG A 483 0.15 -10.80 -5.58
C ARG A 483 0.09 -11.42 -6.98
N LEU A 484 0.73 -12.56 -7.21
CA LEU A 484 0.74 -13.24 -8.51
C LEU A 484 -0.18 -14.46 -8.46
N LYS A 485 -1.29 -14.38 -9.20
CA LYS A 485 -2.38 -15.36 -9.19
C LYS A 485 -2.05 -16.62 -10.00
N PHE A 486 -1.37 -17.57 -9.38
CA PHE A 486 -1.08 -18.89 -9.95
C PHE A 486 -2.26 -19.87 -9.84
N GLY A 487 -3.11 -19.71 -8.82
CA GLY A 487 -4.05 -20.76 -8.41
C GLY A 487 -3.32 -21.97 -7.80
N GLY A 488 -4.04 -22.86 -7.13
CA GLY A 488 -3.51 -24.14 -6.64
C GLY A 488 -4.48 -25.26 -6.99
N ARG A 489 -3.99 -26.46 -7.30
CA ARG A 489 -4.83 -27.61 -7.64
C ARG A 489 -4.23 -28.89 -7.06
N GLY A 490 -5.13 -29.74 -6.57
CA GLY A 490 -4.88 -31.16 -6.39
C GLY A 490 -5.77 -31.98 -7.33
N THR A 491 -5.34 -33.20 -7.62
CA THR A 491 -6.08 -34.13 -8.50
C THR A 491 -6.25 -35.46 -7.79
N LEU A 492 -7.50 -35.92 -7.66
CA LEU A 492 -7.82 -37.29 -7.26
C LEU A 492 -7.95 -38.15 -8.52
N VAL A 493 -7.40 -39.36 -8.48
CA VAL A 493 -7.61 -40.39 -9.49
C VAL A 493 -7.98 -41.70 -8.81
N LYS A 494 -9.03 -42.37 -9.30
CA LYS A 494 -9.42 -43.72 -8.87
C LYS A 494 -8.87 -44.74 -9.85
N LEU A 495 -8.13 -45.73 -9.34
CA LEU A 495 -7.57 -46.86 -10.06
C LEU A 495 -8.63 -47.96 -10.26
N ALA A 496 -8.40 -48.86 -11.21
CA ALA A 496 -9.23 -50.04 -11.46
C ALA A 496 -9.28 -51.01 -10.26
N SER A 497 -8.29 -50.96 -9.34
CA SER A 497 -8.32 -51.68 -8.05
C SER A 497 -9.32 -51.11 -7.04
N GLY A 498 -9.90 -49.93 -7.30
CA GLY A 498 -10.71 -49.18 -6.35
C GLY A 498 -9.90 -48.31 -5.37
N ALA A 499 -8.57 -48.38 -5.42
CA ALA A 499 -7.69 -47.46 -4.71
C ALA A 499 -7.79 -46.03 -5.29
N VAL A 500 -7.62 -45.02 -4.44
CA VAL A 500 -7.59 -43.61 -4.83
C VAL A 500 -6.19 -43.04 -4.60
N ALA A 501 -5.65 -42.34 -5.58
CA ALA A 501 -4.42 -41.56 -5.50
C ALA A 501 -4.74 -40.06 -5.47
N VAL A 502 -4.06 -39.28 -4.63
CA VAL A 502 -4.04 -37.82 -4.70
C VAL A 502 -2.68 -37.32 -5.19
N PHE A 503 -2.71 -36.40 -6.16
CA PHE A 503 -1.56 -35.70 -6.69
C PHE A 503 -1.66 -34.22 -6.28
N SER A 504 -0.60 -33.67 -5.66
CA SER A 504 -0.59 -32.30 -5.10
C SER A 504 -1.74 -32.07 -4.09
N PRO A 505 -1.66 -32.63 -2.87
CA PRO A 505 -2.74 -32.51 -1.88
C PRO A 505 -3.00 -31.05 -1.49
N VAL A 506 -4.27 -30.62 -1.61
CA VAL A 506 -4.79 -29.32 -1.18
C VAL A 506 -5.38 -29.41 0.25
N SER A 507 -6.00 -28.36 0.77
CA SER A 507 -6.65 -28.41 2.09
C SER A 507 -7.77 -29.49 2.13
N LEU A 508 -7.72 -30.38 3.13
CA LEU A 508 -8.62 -31.54 3.23
C LEU A 508 -9.98 -31.17 3.86
N THR A 509 -10.83 -30.50 3.08
CA THR A 509 -12.16 -30.03 3.50
C THR A 509 -13.20 -31.17 3.55
N PRO A 510 -14.40 -30.95 4.15
CA PRO A 510 -15.49 -31.93 4.10
C PRO A 510 -15.87 -32.32 2.67
N GLU A 511 -15.93 -31.36 1.75
CA GLU A 511 -16.28 -31.60 0.34
C GLU A 511 -15.22 -32.43 -0.39
N VAL A 512 -13.94 -32.30 0.00
CA VAL A 512 -12.86 -33.19 -0.49
C VAL A 512 -13.04 -34.61 0.04
N ARG A 513 -13.43 -34.77 1.30
CA ARG A 513 -13.70 -36.10 1.89
C ARG A 513 -14.91 -36.77 1.23
N GLU A 514 -15.94 -36.00 0.88
CA GLU A 514 -17.06 -36.46 0.06
C GLU A 514 -16.60 -36.88 -1.35
N ALA A 515 -15.73 -36.10 -2.00
CA ALA A 515 -15.16 -36.46 -3.31
C ALA A 515 -14.35 -37.77 -3.25
N ILE A 516 -13.47 -37.95 -2.26
CA ILE A 516 -12.73 -39.21 -2.02
C ILE A 516 -13.72 -40.37 -1.79
N SER A 517 -14.77 -40.13 -1.00
CA SER A 517 -15.82 -41.14 -0.73
C SER A 517 -16.60 -41.53 -1.98
N SER A 518 -16.90 -40.58 -2.87
CA SER A 518 -17.56 -40.83 -4.16
C SER A 518 -16.71 -41.68 -5.13
N LEU A 519 -15.38 -41.67 -4.95
CA LEU A 519 -14.44 -42.51 -5.68
C LEU A 519 -14.21 -43.88 -5.00
N GLY A 520 -14.91 -44.18 -3.90
CA GLY A 520 -14.79 -45.46 -3.16
C GLY A 520 -14.10 -45.35 -1.80
N GLY A 521 -13.63 -44.17 -1.40
CA GLY A 521 -13.12 -43.89 -0.05
C GLY A 521 -11.70 -44.40 0.27
N HIS A 522 -11.21 -45.42 -0.44
CA HIS A 522 -9.91 -46.04 -0.17
C HIS A 522 -8.74 -45.23 -0.75
N LEU A 523 -8.40 -44.12 -0.10
CA LEU A 523 -7.17 -43.37 -0.42
C LEU A 523 -5.94 -44.22 -0.03
N LYS A 524 -5.12 -44.56 -1.04
CA LYS A 524 -3.91 -45.36 -0.88
C LYS A 524 -2.62 -44.61 -1.21
N TYR A 525 -2.65 -43.61 -2.11
CA TYR A 525 -1.43 -42.92 -2.55
C TYR A 525 -1.51 -41.41 -2.37
N ILE A 526 -0.45 -40.80 -1.83
CA ILE A 526 -0.30 -39.35 -1.66
C ILE A 526 0.99 -38.91 -2.38
N ALA A 527 0.86 -38.30 -3.56
CA ALA A 527 1.99 -37.82 -4.35
C ALA A 527 2.25 -36.32 -4.14
N ALA A 528 3.39 -36.00 -3.52
CA ALA A 528 4.06 -34.72 -3.76
C ALA A 528 4.69 -34.76 -5.14
N LEU A 529 4.27 -33.84 -6.01
CA LEU A 529 4.77 -33.77 -7.37
C LEU A 529 6.18 -33.16 -7.44
N ASP A 530 6.59 -32.33 -6.48
CA ASP A 530 7.91 -31.71 -6.44
C ASP A 530 8.27 -31.28 -5.01
N LEU A 531 9.38 -30.53 -4.85
CA LEU A 531 9.85 -29.98 -3.59
C LEU A 531 8.96 -28.87 -2.98
N GLU A 532 7.92 -28.37 -3.67
CA GLU A 532 7.05 -27.26 -3.23
C GLU A 532 5.59 -27.69 -2.99
N HIS A 533 5.09 -28.66 -3.77
CA HIS A 533 3.73 -29.20 -3.75
C HIS A 533 3.48 -30.21 -2.61
N HIS A 534 3.98 -29.91 -1.41
CA HIS A 534 4.00 -30.81 -0.26
C HIS A 534 3.18 -30.33 0.95
N ILE A 535 2.64 -29.10 0.93
CA ILE A 535 2.21 -28.38 2.14
C ILE A 535 1.19 -29.18 2.96
N ASN A 536 0.15 -29.75 2.33
CA ASN A 536 -0.91 -30.47 3.04
C ASN A 536 -0.61 -31.96 3.30
N ILE A 537 0.59 -32.48 3.01
CA ILE A 537 0.88 -33.93 3.18
C ILE A 537 0.59 -34.43 4.59
N THR A 538 0.97 -33.68 5.63
CA THR A 538 0.77 -34.10 7.02
C THR A 538 -0.72 -34.30 7.34
N SER A 539 -1.59 -33.34 7.02
CA SER A 539 -3.03 -33.45 7.32
C SER A 539 -3.77 -34.51 6.49
N TRP A 540 -3.24 -34.88 5.32
CA TRP A 540 -3.74 -36.05 4.58
C TRP A 540 -3.22 -37.37 5.16
N LYS A 541 -1.95 -37.45 5.57
CA LYS A 541 -1.35 -38.64 6.18
C LYS A 541 -1.92 -38.92 7.57
N GLU A 542 -2.24 -37.90 8.36
CA GLU A 542 -2.97 -38.01 9.62
C GLU A 542 -4.40 -38.52 9.41
N ALA A 543 -5.07 -38.07 8.34
CA ALA A 543 -6.43 -38.48 8.01
C ALA A 543 -6.53 -39.86 7.36
N TYR A 544 -5.46 -40.33 6.72
CA TYR A 544 -5.35 -41.62 6.04
C TYR A 544 -3.99 -42.27 6.39
N PRO A 545 -3.83 -42.82 7.61
CA PRO A 545 -2.54 -43.31 8.12
C PRO A 545 -1.87 -44.38 7.25
N ASP A 546 -2.66 -45.21 6.58
CA ASP A 546 -2.16 -46.30 5.72
C ASP A 546 -1.69 -45.81 4.34
N ALA A 547 -2.00 -44.57 3.94
CA ALA A 547 -1.69 -44.08 2.59
C ALA A 547 -0.19 -43.87 2.36
N GLU A 548 0.33 -44.44 1.28
CA GLU A 548 1.73 -44.45 0.88
C GLU A 548 2.12 -43.10 0.24
N ILE A 549 3.21 -42.49 0.71
CA ILE A 549 3.69 -41.20 0.20
C ILE A 549 4.68 -41.42 -0.95
N ILE A 550 4.41 -40.76 -2.07
CA ILE A 550 5.25 -40.68 -3.26
C ILE A 550 5.87 -39.27 -3.31
N ALA A 551 7.18 -39.18 -3.49
CA ALA A 551 7.92 -37.92 -3.41
C ALA A 551 9.26 -37.98 -4.17
N PRO A 552 9.84 -36.83 -4.56
CA PRO A 552 11.24 -36.76 -5.00
C PRO A 552 12.23 -36.80 -3.82
N GLU A 553 13.47 -37.16 -4.10
CA GLU A 553 14.58 -37.10 -3.14
C GLU A 553 14.79 -35.67 -2.60
N GLY A 554 15.13 -35.54 -1.31
CA GLY A 554 15.30 -34.26 -0.65
C GLY A 554 14.00 -33.67 -0.08
N LEU A 555 12.81 -34.14 -0.47
CA LEU A 555 11.57 -33.60 0.11
C LEU A 555 11.37 -34.03 1.57
N TYR A 556 11.68 -35.30 1.88
CA TYR A 556 11.60 -35.80 3.26
C TYR A 556 12.59 -35.01 4.14
N GLU A 557 13.82 -34.86 3.68
CA GLU A 557 14.88 -34.13 4.35
C GLU A 557 14.54 -32.63 4.53
N LYS A 558 13.97 -31.95 3.51
CA LYS A 558 13.44 -30.58 3.58
C LYS A 558 12.31 -30.45 4.61
N ARG A 559 11.47 -31.46 4.76
CA ARG A 559 10.35 -31.43 5.71
C ARG A 559 10.81 -31.69 7.15
N GLN A 560 11.68 -32.67 7.39
CA GLN A 560 12.23 -32.95 8.73
C GLN A 560 13.09 -31.81 9.30
N SER A 561 13.58 -30.86 8.48
CA SER A 561 14.24 -29.65 8.97
C SER A 561 13.29 -28.58 9.54
N ASN A 562 11.96 -28.72 9.36
CA ASN A 562 10.97 -27.86 10.00
C ASN A 562 10.29 -28.60 11.17
N PRO A 563 10.41 -28.14 12.44
CA PRO A 563 9.76 -28.76 13.61
C PRO A 563 8.23 -28.89 13.54
N GLU A 564 7.55 -28.16 12.64
CA GLU A 564 6.12 -28.32 12.36
C GLU A 564 5.77 -29.66 11.70
N TYR A 565 6.70 -30.27 10.95
CA TYR A 565 6.47 -31.52 10.23
C TYR A 565 7.10 -32.70 10.98
N LYS A 566 6.28 -33.70 11.32
CA LYS A 566 6.70 -34.92 12.03
C LYS A 566 6.32 -36.17 11.21
N ASP A 567 6.69 -36.14 9.93
CA ASP A 567 6.29 -37.19 9.00
C ASP A 567 7.06 -38.49 9.25
N THR A 568 6.41 -39.63 9.03
CA THR A 568 7.11 -40.91 8.86
C THR A 568 7.92 -40.91 7.56
N PRO A 569 9.01 -41.70 7.44
CA PRO A 569 9.71 -41.93 6.18
C PRO A 569 8.75 -42.23 5.02
N PHE A 570 8.96 -41.55 3.90
CA PHE A 570 8.13 -41.72 2.69
C PHE A 570 8.43 -43.05 2.00
N GLN A 571 7.39 -43.71 1.53
CA GLN A 571 7.48 -45.06 0.97
C GLN A 571 8.18 -45.07 -0.39
N HIS A 572 7.83 -44.11 -1.26
CA HIS A 572 8.27 -44.09 -2.66
C HIS A 572 9.06 -42.82 -2.99
N VAL A 573 10.35 -42.82 -2.64
CA VAL A 573 11.27 -41.68 -2.85
C VAL A 573 12.04 -41.84 -4.16
N PHE A 574 11.71 -41.01 -5.16
CA PHE A 574 12.36 -41.00 -6.47
C PHE A 574 13.75 -40.35 -6.42
N ARG A 575 14.79 -41.08 -6.84
CA ARG A 575 16.22 -40.75 -6.70
C ARG A 575 16.95 -40.79 -8.03
N LYS A 576 17.82 -39.81 -8.30
CA LYS A 576 18.63 -39.75 -9.54
C LYS A 576 19.52 -40.98 -9.71
N GLU A 577 19.96 -41.56 -8.61
CA GLU A 577 20.81 -42.77 -8.53
C GLU A 577 20.13 -44.01 -9.12
N ASN A 578 18.82 -44.16 -8.87
CA ASN A 578 18.02 -45.33 -9.27
C ASN A 578 17.13 -45.04 -10.49
N TYR A 579 17.41 -43.94 -11.21
CA TYR A 579 16.53 -43.42 -12.25
C TYR A 579 16.18 -44.49 -13.31
N GLY A 580 14.88 -44.64 -13.58
CA GLY A 580 14.34 -45.63 -14.53
C GLY A 580 14.20 -47.06 -14.00
N GLN A 581 14.62 -47.34 -12.75
CA GLN A 581 14.44 -48.65 -12.09
C GLN A 581 13.37 -48.63 -10.99
N GLN A 582 12.88 -47.45 -10.63
CA GLN A 582 11.94 -47.27 -9.52
C GLN A 582 10.50 -47.57 -9.93
N LYS A 583 9.77 -48.18 -9.00
CA LYS A 583 8.39 -48.64 -9.12
C LYS A 583 7.63 -48.27 -7.86
N ILE A 584 6.34 -47.98 -7.99
CA ILE A 584 5.48 -47.67 -6.84
C ILE A 584 4.78 -48.94 -6.39
N SER A 585 4.02 -49.57 -7.30
CA SER A 585 3.39 -50.88 -7.07
C SER A 585 2.85 -51.41 -8.40
N GLU A 586 2.61 -52.72 -8.49
CA GLU A 586 2.10 -53.33 -9.73
C GLU A 586 0.74 -52.75 -10.16
N GLU A 587 -0.17 -52.45 -9.21
CA GLU A 587 -1.44 -51.80 -9.53
C GLU A 587 -1.24 -50.38 -10.08
N PHE A 588 -0.43 -49.55 -9.39
CA PHE A 588 -0.21 -48.17 -9.80
C PHE A 588 0.54 -48.07 -11.13
N ASP A 589 1.63 -48.81 -11.29
CA ASP A 589 2.46 -48.80 -12.51
C ASP A 589 1.71 -49.41 -13.73
N SER A 590 0.67 -50.22 -13.50
CA SER A 590 -0.18 -50.73 -14.58
C SER A 590 -1.01 -49.62 -15.24
N GLU A 591 -1.51 -48.66 -14.46
CA GLU A 591 -2.37 -47.56 -14.92
C GLU A 591 -1.63 -46.23 -15.11
N PHE A 592 -0.45 -46.05 -14.52
CA PHE A 592 0.36 -44.84 -14.65
C PHE A 592 1.68 -45.04 -15.41
N GLU A 593 2.06 -44.06 -16.22
CA GLU A 593 3.47 -43.83 -16.57
C GLU A 593 4.02 -42.72 -15.66
N THR A 594 5.27 -42.84 -15.21
CA THR A 594 5.91 -41.88 -14.30
C THR A 594 7.27 -41.46 -14.84
N GLU A 595 7.57 -40.16 -14.83
CA GLU A 595 8.86 -39.58 -15.23
C GLU A 595 9.37 -38.70 -14.08
N TYR A 596 10.58 -39.01 -13.59
CA TYR A 596 11.27 -38.18 -12.60
C TYR A 596 12.21 -37.19 -13.30
N VAL A 597 11.75 -35.94 -13.42
CA VAL A 597 12.45 -34.81 -14.03
C VAL A 597 13.46 -34.22 -13.04
N TYR A 598 14.47 -35.01 -12.66
CA TYR A 598 15.53 -34.60 -11.73
C TYR A 598 16.40 -33.42 -12.23
N GLY A 599 16.27 -33.05 -13.51
CA GLY A 599 16.88 -31.84 -14.08
C GLY A 599 16.10 -30.55 -13.79
N HIS A 600 14.89 -30.65 -13.24
CA HIS A 600 14.08 -29.53 -12.75
C HIS A 600 14.58 -29.06 -11.37
N PRO A 601 14.70 -27.75 -11.09
CA PRO A 601 15.09 -27.23 -9.77
C PRO A 601 14.27 -27.78 -8.61
N SER A 602 12.95 -27.92 -8.78
CA SER A 602 12.05 -28.47 -7.76
C SER A 602 12.03 -30.01 -7.72
N ARG A 603 12.81 -30.71 -8.57
CA ARG A 603 12.86 -32.20 -8.67
C ARG A 603 11.47 -32.81 -8.90
N GLU A 604 10.96 -32.70 -10.11
CA GLU A 604 9.54 -32.94 -10.37
C GLU A 604 9.21 -34.37 -10.83
N LEU A 605 8.03 -34.85 -10.43
CA LEU A 605 7.41 -36.11 -10.82
C LEU A 605 6.20 -35.82 -11.69
N VAL A 606 6.25 -36.32 -12.93
CA VAL A 606 5.20 -36.15 -13.94
C VAL A 606 4.53 -37.50 -14.17
N PHE A 607 3.19 -37.50 -14.17
CA PHE A 607 2.40 -38.73 -14.26
C PHE A 607 1.46 -38.68 -15.48
N LEU A 608 1.34 -39.78 -16.23
CA LEU A 608 0.23 -40.00 -17.16
C LEU A 608 -0.68 -41.10 -16.60
N HIS A 609 -1.93 -40.76 -16.28
CA HIS A 609 -2.98 -41.75 -16.07
C HIS A 609 -3.44 -42.33 -17.43
N LYS A 610 -2.93 -43.51 -17.79
CA LYS A 610 -3.10 -44.16 -19.11
C LYS A 610 -4.57 -44.31 -19.54
N PRO A 611 -5.50 -44.87 -18.71
CA PRO A 611 -6.90 -45.06 -19.11
C PRO A 611 -7.61 -43.76 -19.53
N SER A 612 -7.38 -42.67 -18.80
CA SER A 612 -8.01 -41.37 -19.07
C SER A 612 -7.25 -40.48 -20.07
N ARG A 613 -6.05 -40.91 -20.50
CA ARG A 613 -5.10 -40.17 -21.35
C ARG A 613 -4.80 -38.76 -20.82
N THR A 614 -4.62 -38.66 -19.51
CA THR A 614 -4.44 -37.40 -18.76
C THR A 614 -3.03 -37.29 -18.16
N LEU A 615 -2.27 -36.29 -18.59
CA LEU A 615 -1.02 -35.88 -17.95
C LEU A 615 -1.33 -35.04 -16.69
N ILE A 616 -0.60 -35.27 -15.61
CA ILE A 616 -0.65 -34.55 -14.33
C ILE A 616 0.77 -34.09 -14.00
N GLU A 617 0.95 -32.79 -13.79
CA GLU A 617 2.24 -32.13 -13.52
C GLU A 617 2.05 -30.85 -12.68
N ALA A 618 3.15 -30.29 -12.17
CA ALA A 618 3.14 -29.26 -11.13
C ALA A 618 3.65 -27.90 -11.60
N ASP A 619 4.96 -27.80 -11.82
CA ASP A 619 5.69 -26.61 -12.23
C ASP A 619 6.36 -26.82 -13.62
N LEU A 620 6.30 -28.02 -14.23
CA LEU A 620 6.89 -28.34 -15.53
C LEU A 620 6.38 -27.40 -16.63
N LEU A 621 5.07 -27.17 -16.65
CA LEU A 621 4.47 -26.08 -17.40
C LEU A 621 3.26 -25.46 -16.69
N PHE A 622 3.01 -24.20 -17.00
CA PHE A 622 1.92 -23.41 -16.43
C PHE A 622 0.89 -23.13 -17.52
N ASN A 623 -0.38 -23.01 -17.15
CA ASN A 623 -1.43 -22.58 -18.08
C ASN A 623 -2.25 -21.39 -17.56
N LEU A 624 -1.55 -20.29 -17.25
CA LEU A 624 -2.18 -19.07 -16.74
C LEU A 624 -3.01 -18.37 -17.83
N PRO A 625 -4.08 -17.63 -17.46
CA PRO A 625 -4.53 -17.36 -16.10
C PRO A 625 -5.35 -18.50 -15.48
N ALA A 626 -5.32 -18.56 -14.15
CA ALA A 626 -5.95 -19.56 -13.31
C ALA A 626 -7.46 -19.30 -13.09
N ARG A 627 -8.29 -19.39 -14.15
CA ARG A 627 -9.72 -19.00 -14.11
C ARG A 627 -10.54 -19.93 -13.23
N GLU A 628 -10.41 -21.25 -13.40
CA GLU A 628 -11.14 -22.25 -12.61
C GLU A 628 -10.88 -22.02 -11.11
N GLN A 629 -9.60 -21.90 -10.76
CA GLN A 629 -9.06 -21.75 -9.40
C GLN A 629 -9.47 -20.44 -8.68
N TYR A 630 -9.86 -19.40 -9.41
CA TYR A 630 -10.37 -18.15 -8.83
C TYR A 630 -11.89 -17.97 -8.98
N SER A 631 -12.59 -18.83 -9.73
CA SER A 631 -13.98 -18.60 -10.16
C SER A 631 -14.99 -18.39 -9.02
N LYS A 632 -14.80 -19.01 -7.85
CA LYS A 632 -15.64 -18.80 -6.66
C LYS A 632 -15.25 -17.60 -5.77
N THR A 633 -14.10 -16.96 -6.00
CA THR A 633 -13.61 -15.88 -5.12
C THR A 633 -14.28 -14.52 -5.31
N GLY A 634 -15.02 -14.35 -6.42
CA GLY A 634 -15.46 -13.02 -6.88
C GLY A 634 -14.34 -12.16 -7.48
N GLU A 635 -13.07 -12.60 -7.44
CA GLU A 635 -11.95 -11.91 -8.06
C GLU A 635 -11.59 -12.49 -9.43
N SER A 636 -11.23 -11.63 -10.39
CA SER A 636 -10.68 -12.11 -11.67
C SER A 636 -9.29 -12.73 -11.50
N ALA A 637 -9.07 -13.89 -12.15
CA ALA A 637 -7.76 -14.52 -12.29
C ALA A 637 -6.73 -13.66 -13.06
N THR A 638 -7.16 -12.62 -13.79
CA THR A 638 -6.30 -11.68 -14.53
C THR A 638 -6.14 -10.32 -13.82
N SER A 639 -6.62 -10.18 -12.57
CA SER A 639 -6.44 -8.96 -11.79
C SER A 639 -5.08 -8.89 -11.08
N GLY A 640 -4.64 -7.67 -10.77
CA GLY A 640 -3.32 -7.37 -10.22
C GLY A 640 -2.28 -7.03 -11.31
N LEU A 641 -1.47 -6.00 -11.05
CA LEU A 641 -0.45 -5.53 -12.00
C LEU A 641 0.61 -6.62 -12.28
N LEU A 642 1.08 -7.30 -11.24
CA LEU A 642 2.06 -8.38 -11.34
C LEU A 642 1.51 -9.57 -12.15
N THR A 643 0.26 -9.96 -11.91
CA THR A 643 -0.46 -10.98 -12.71
C THR A 643 -0.52 -10.61 -14.19
N LYS A 644 -0.89 -9.37 -14.53
CA LYS A 644 -0.95 -8.92 -15.93
C LYS A 644 0.40 -8.94 -16.64
N ILE A 645 1.49 -8.68 -15.91
CA ILE A 645 2.86 -8.70 -16.46
C ILE A 645 3.37 -10.14 -16.62
N ILE A 646 3.10 -11.04 -15.67
CA ILE A 646 3.71 -12.38 -15.62
C ILE A 646 2.84 -13.49 -16.21
N SER A 647 1.50 -13.38 -16.25
CA SER A 647 0.66 -14.39 -16.92
C SER A 647 1.07 -14.67 -18.38
N PRO A 648 1.46 -13.69 -19.21
CA PRO A 648 1.97 -13.96 -20.56
C PRO A 648 3.29 -14.75 -20.63
N LEU A 649 4.06 -14.83 -19.53
CA LEU A 649 5.27 -15.66 -19.43
C LEU A 649 4.96 -17.13 -19.12
N LEU A 650 3.75 -17.41 -18.62
CA LEU A 650 3.33 -18.68 -18.03
C LEU A 650 2.00 -19.16 -18.62
N SER A 651 1.75 -18.84 -19.89
CA SER A 651 0.53 -19.15 -20.61
C SER A 651 0.84 -19.93 -21.90
N THR A 652 0.18 -21.07 -22.08
CA THR A 652 0.47 -21.98 -23.21
C THR A 652 -0.10 -21.52 -24.56
N ASN A 653 -0.70 -20.32 -24.61
CA ASN A 653 -1.27 -19.76 -25.83
C ASN A 653 -0.18 -19.64 -26.91
N ALA A 654 -0.37 -20.32 -28.05
CA ALA A 654 0.60 -20.34 -29.14
C ALA A 654 0.92 -18.90 -29.61
N PRO A 655 2.21 -18.55 -29.85
CA PRO A 655 3.37 -19.43 -29.95
C PRO A 655 4.08 -19.80 -28.61
N ALA A 656 3.53 -19.40 -27.45
CA ALA A 656 4.07 -19.64 -26.10
C ALA A 656 5.54 -19.20 -25.89
N THR A 657 6.05 -18.26 -26.69
CA THR A 657 7.49 -17.90 -26.77
C THR A 657 8.11 -17.49 -25.43
N TRP A 658 7.35 -16.82 -24.56
CA TRP A 658 7.86 -16.46 -23.24
C TRP A 658 7.92 -17.64 -22.26
N GLN A 659 7.02 -18.61 -22.40
CA GLN A 659 7.07 -19.84 -21.61
C GLN A 659 8.18 -20.78 -22.11
N LYS A 660 8.39 -20.90 -23.44
CA LYS A 660 9.59 -21.54 -24.02
C LYS A 660 10.88 -20.96 -23.40
N ARG A 661 10.95 -19.63 -23.25
CA ARG A 661 12.07 -18.95 -22.58
C ARG A 661 12.13 -19.27 -21.09
N PHE A 662 11.02 -19.23 -20.36
CA PHE A 662 11.00 -19.54 -18.93
C PHE A 662 11.49 -20.96 -18.64
N VAL A 663 10.96 -21.98 -19.34
CA VAL A 663 11.39 -23.37 -19.19
C VAL A 663 12.87 -23.53 -19.56
N TRP A 664 13.32 -22.92 -20.67
CA TRP A 664 14.71 -23.02 -21.10
C TRP A 664 15.72 -22.35 -20.17
N TYR A 665 15.43 -21.14 -19.70
CA TYR A 665 16.39 -20.33 -18.95
C TYR A 665 16.32 -20.54 -17.43
N ILE A 666 15.15 -20.94 -16.89
CA ILE A 666 14.94 -21.13 -15.44
C ILE A 666 14.79 -22.61 -15.12
N LEU A 667 13.71 -23.25 -15.58
CA LEU A 667 13.31 -24.61 -15.14
C LEU A 667 14.25 -25.74 -15.61
N SER A 668 15.11 -25.47 -16.59
CA SER A 668 16.12 -26.41 -17.08
C SER A 668 17.55 -25.86 -16.94
N SER A 669 17.75 -24.88 -16.05
CA SER A 669 19.04 -24.22 -15.85
C SER A 669 20.13 -25.14 -15.31
N GLY A 670 19.79 -26.01 -14.34
CA GLY A 670 20.73 -26.92 -13.67
C GLY A 670 21.24 -28.08 -14.53
N ASP A 671 20.34 -28.95 -15.00
CA ASP A 671 20.69 -30.09 -15.87
C ASP A 671 19.77 -30.13 -17.10
N ARG A 672 20.02 -29.21 -18.05
CA ARG A 672 19.25 -29.11 -19.30
C ARG A 672 19.30 -30.38 -20.14
N LYS A 673 20.38 -31.18 -20.03
CA LYS A 673 20.50 -32.44 -20.78
C LYS A 673 19.47 -33.44 -20.25
N ALA A 674 19.45 -33.67 -18.94
CA ALA A 674 18.45 -34.51 -18.31
C ALA A 674 17.03 -34.02 -18.56
N PHE A 675 16.78 -32.70 -18.42
CA PHE A 675 15.47 -32.10 -18.69
C PHE A 675 15.00 -32.35 -20.13
N ASN A 676 15.87 -32.15 -21.14
CA ASN A 676 15.57 -32.46 -22.54
C ASN A 676 15.26 -33.96 -22.76
N GLU A 677 15.93 -34.86 -22.04
CA GLU A 677 15.69 -36.31 -22.14
C GLU A 677 14.36 -36.72 -21.49
N SER A 678 14.01 -36.15 -20.33
CA SER A 678 12.70 -36.35 -19.66
C SER A 678 11.56 -35.84 -20.54
N VAL A 679 11.68 -34.63 -21.08
CA VAL A 679 10.70 -34.05 -22.01
C VAL A 679 10.48 -34.95 -23.24
N ARG A 680 11.53 -35.58 -23.79
CA ARG A 680 11.42 -36.54 -24.91
C ARG A 680 10.89 -37.92 -24.53
N ARG A 681 10.81 -38.26 -23.24
CA ARG A 681 10.11 -39.47 -22.77
C ARG A 681 8.62 -39.19 -22.60
N ILE A 682 8.26 -38.09 -21.93
CA ILE A 682 6.90 -37.57 -21.84
C ILE A 682 6.30 -37.33 -23.25
N GLU A 683 7.10 -36.89 -24.22
CA GLU A 683 6.63 -36.73 -25.61
C GLU A 683 6.17 -38.04 -26.27
N LYS A 684 6.66 -39.21 -25.85
CA LYS A 684 6.24 -40.51 -26.41
C LYS A 684 4.93 -41.04 -25.80
N TRP A 685 4.53 -40.56 -24.63
CA TRP A 685 3.35 -41.02 -23.90
C TRP A 685 2.03 -40.58 -24.57
N ASP A 686 0.99 -41.41 -24.51
CA ASP A 686 -0.26 -41.15 -25.25
C ASP A 686 -1.32 -40.32 -24.49
N PHE A 687 -1.01 -39.05 -24.21
CA PHE A 687 -1.93 -38.12 -23.54
C PHE A 687 -2.65 -37.15 -24.49
N ASN A 688 -3.91 -36.85 -24.18
CA ASN A 688 -4.74 -35.84 -24.84
C ASN A 688 -5.18 -34.70 -23.90
N ARG A 689 -5.25 -34.96 -22.59
CA ARG A 689 -5.53 -33.98 -21.53
C ARG A 689 -4.26 -33.67 -20.74
N LEU A 690 -4.16 -32.46 -20.20
CA LEU A 690 -3.14 -32.06 -19.23
C LEU A 690 -3.77 -31.23 -18.10
N ILE A 691 -3.49 -31.63 -16.85
CA ILE A 691 -3.92 -30.97 -15.62
C ILE A 691 -2.67 -30.44 -14.90
N PRO A 692 -2.41 -29.12 -14.92
CA PRO A 692 -1.31 -28.51 -14.18
C PRO A 692 -1.73 -28.25 -12.73
N CYS A 693 -0.79 -28.09 -11.79
CA CYS A 693 -1.10 -27.49 -10.49
C CYS A 693 -1.52 -26.01 -10.61
N HIS A 694 -1.01 -25.31 -11.63
CA HIS A 694 -1.13 -23.86 -11.79
C HIS A 694 -1.70 -23.46 -13.17
N GLY A 695 -2.94 -22.98 -13.21
CA GLY A 695 -3.62 -22.55 -14.44
C GLY A 695 -4.86 -23.36 -14.81
N ASP A 696 -5.46 -23.08 -15.96
CA ASP A 696 -6.65 -23.81 -16.45
C ASP A 696 -6.28 -25.21 -16.99
N VAL A 697 -7.21 -26.16 -16.92
CA VAL A 697 -7.04 -27.52 -17.45
C VAL A 697 -7.08 -27.51 -18.99
N VAL A 698 -6.16 -28.23 -19.64
CA VAL A 698 -6.16 -28.44 -21.09
C VAL A 698 -6.93 -29.74 -21.38
N GLU A 699 -8.25 -29.64 -21.55
CA GLU A 699 -9.16 -30.79 -21.69
C GLU A 699 -8.91 -31.66 -22.93
N SER A 700 -8.39 -31.09 -24.01
CA SER A 700 -8.07 -31.81 -25.25
C SER A 700 -6.96 -31.11 -26.04
N GLY A 701 -6.28 -31.83 -26.92
CA GLY A 701 -5.18 -31.28 -27.71
C GLY A 701 -3.90 -31.00 -26.91
N ALA A 702 -3.81 -31.48 -25.67
CA ALA A 702 -2.68 -31.21 -24.77
C ALA A 702 -1.32 -31.63 -25.35
N LYS A 703 -1.30 -32.63 -26.24
CA LYS A 703 -0.09 -33.03 -26.98
C LYS A 703 0.46 -31.91 -27.87
N GLY A 704 -0.41 -31.13 -28.50
CA GLY A 704 -0.05 -29.94 -29.28
C GLY A 704 0.50 -28.83 -28.38
N VAL A 705 -0.20 -28.55 -27.28
CA VAL A 705 0.23 -27.58 -26.24
C VAL A 705 1.61 -27.93 -25.69
N PHE A 706 1.83 -29.19 -25.28
CA PHE A 706 3.11 -29.66 -24.76
C PHE A 706 4.22 -29.50 -25.80
N ARG A 707 4.01 -29.95 -27.04
CA ARG A 707 4.98 -29.76 -28.14
C ARG A 707 5.27 -28.28 -28.42
N THR A 708 4.28 -27.39 -28.30
CA THR A 708 4.48 -25.94 -28.45
C THR A 708 5.32 -25.36 -27.31
N VAL A 709 5.03 -25.67 -26.04
CA VAL A 709 5.81 -25.16 -24.90
C VAL A 709 7.23 -25.75 -24.87
N MET A 710 7.38 -27.02 -25.24
CA MET A 710 8.62 -27.80 -25.09
C MET A 710 9.47 -27.90 -26.37
N GLU A 711 9.08 -27.23 -27.46
CA GLU A 711 9.73 -27.24 -28.79
C GLU A 711 11.28 -27.24 -28.72
N TRP A 712 11.86 -26.27 -28.02
CA TRP A 712 13.32 -26.12 -27.92
C TRP A 712 13.98 -27.30 -27.18
N HIS A 713 13.30 -27.89 -26.20
CA HIS A 713 13.78 -29.05 -25.44
C HIS A 713 13.70 -30.34 -26.27
N LEU A 714 12.68 -30.47 -27.11
CA LEU A 714 12.54 -31.56 -28.07
C LEU A 714 13.64 -31.50 -29.15
N GLU A 715 13.79 -30.36 -29.83
CA GLU A 715 14.87 -30.15 -30.81
C GLU A 715 16.27 -30.15 -30.17
N GLY A 716 16.39 -29.87 -28.87
CA GLY A 716 17.66 -29.71 -28.17
C GLY A 716 18.40 -28.40 -28.46
N ARG A 717 17.76 -27.48 -29.20
CA ARG A 717 18.29 -26.18 -29.62
C ARG A 717 17.18 -25.12 -29.60
N LYS A 718 17.57 -23.85 -29.64
CA LYS A 718 16.64 -22.75 -29.89
C LYS A 718 16.54 -22.49 -31.38
N ASN A 719 15.32 -22.32 -31.87
CA ASN A 719 15.07 -21.50 -33.05
C ASN A 719 14.79 -20.07 -32.56
N LEU A 720 15.45 -19.08 -33.18
CA LEU A 720 15.45 -17.66 -32.74
C LEU A 720 14.27 -16.87 -33.34
#